data_AF-A0A2S7PN00-F1
#
_entry.id   AF-A0A2S7PN00-F1
#
_cell.length_a   1.000
_cell.length_b   1.000
_cell.length_c   1.000
_cell.angle_alpha   90.00
_cell.angle_beta   90.00
_cell.angle_gamma   90.00
#
_symmetry.space_group_name_H-M   'P 1'
#
loop_
_entity.id
_entity.type
_entity.pdbx_description
1 polymer ?
#
loop_
_entity_poly.entity_id
_entity_poly.type
_entity_poly.pdbx_seq_one_letter_code
_entity_poly.pdbx_strand_id
1 'polypeptide(L)'
;MDMLMSGMSGGMDMSSDGMFRTYNSKLARGYWYIIAGFVGFVVLCRGFEWYQNWDRFVNIIYPPFVDARDTCGVVRRVVGDLETISVCFGKKGSTDLSKQTLSLKHPTKPSNRLQQAYATATAILRELSYPQITFSIPYLSWLSPPSSGRSILLLCYWAILIFMMTYNVTINDAYYFERIGFRGAWISVTQVPLVYLLASKSNVIGFLMGSSHERLNWFHRWVSRTLLITVTVHGSFFLREWIRADFLSFELKMMPMVKYGMGAWFVLLWTFLSSLGPIRGMAYEIFVMQHIAAAAVFLWLLFMHVPAYAQYNVWFAIAAISFDWILRGVLLVVRNLRVKVAGAACRGMQRIGHQAQLQALSDDITIISIKDAPFTWKAGQHLYLWLPRLGPLETHPFTIASPYQTSDKCHCNEIQLAIRAQKGFSRRIHNYASKMQQLDKMAILTAFVAGPYGVPPSWSTYETILLISASTGASYTLPILESILHNPAPTCIQRIQFLLVARHRHHIDFYSDRLSAAHDLADKKGIELIVNIAVTGDDGMSMTSSRAEGKSSSELSDEEKNSQGDVFVKSISDASSISTTPIEKGCCCNPRATATANDDAISIRSAKRQTYIDEKKDEITPYTTIQPIPNASSSSSTQEGCCCAKKAKAAPRQSPSRRNIIYLDGRPEISQFLRKPIEMTGGETAVTVCGGKSLVAKVRNSVAALSDERAVHKGTGANGIFLHVEEYCF
;
A
#
# COMPACT_ATOMS: atom_id res chain seq x y z
N MET A 1 74.74 2.73 -35.93
CA MET A 1 74.77 4.21 -35.97
C MET A 1 73.48 4.68 -35.29
N ASP A 2 73.38 4.40 -33.97
CA ASP A 2 72.10 4.24 -33.26
C ASP A 2 72.09 4.98 -31.91
N MET A 3 72.63 6.19 -31.91
CA MET A 3 72.50 7.17 -30.84
C MET A 3 72.54 8.56 -31.50
N LEU A 4 71.84 9.54 -30.91
CA LEU A 4 71.66 10.93 -31.42
C LEU A 4 70.61 11.13 -32.53
N MET A 5 69.34 10.79 -32.26
CA MET A 5 68.19 11.67 -32.56
C MET A 5 67.09 11.57 -31.48
N SER A 6 67.45 11.31 -30.22
CA SER A 6 66.54 11.33 -29.07
C SER A 6 66.35 12.77 -28.55
N GLY A 7 65.72 13.63 -29.35
CA GLY A 7 65.64 15.05 -29.03
C GLY A 7 64.63 15.81 -29.88
N MET A 8 63.34 15.56 -29.66
CA MET A 8 62.22 16.52 -29.88
C MET A 8 60.84 15.92 -29.46
N SER A 9 60.80 15.09 -28.43
CA SER A 9 59.53 14.66 -27.78
C SER A 9 58.98 15.76 -26.85
N GLY A 10 58.87 16.98 -27.38
CA GLY A 10 58.31 18.16 -26.73
C GLY A 10 56.94 18.51 -27.30
N GLY A 11 56.08 17.51 -27.53
CA GLY A 11 54.72 17.73 -28.00
C GLY A 11 53.90 18.45 -26.93
N MET A 12 53.71 19.76 -27.11
CA MET A 12 52.82 20.55 -26.25
C MET A 12 51.39 20.06 -26.45
N ASP A 13 50.84 19.41 -25.42
CA ASP A 13 49.44 18.97 -25.36
C ASP A 13 48.52 20.20 -25.19
N MET A 14 48.34 20.93 -26.28
CA MET A 14 47.50 22.13 -26.40
C MET A 14 46.02 21.74 -26.55
N SER A 15 45.50 20.96 -25.59
CA SER A 15 44.11 20.50 -25.59
C SER A 15 43.36 20.98 -24.32
N SER A 16 42.20 21.61 -24.50
CA SER A 16 41.31 21.97 -23.37
C SER A 16 40.80 20.72 -22.62
N ASP A 17 40.84 19.57 -23.28
CA ASP A 17 40.68 18.22 -22.72
C ASP A 17 41.54 17.99 -21.46
N GLY A 18 42.80 18.47 -21.41
CA GLY A 18 43.62 18.35 -20.20
C GLY A 18 43.12 19.22 -19.05
N MET A 19 42.72 20.45 -19.36
CA MET A 19 42.41 21.52 -18.40
C MET A 19 41.16 21.19 -17.56
N PHE A 20 40.08 20.73 -18.20
CA PHE A 20 38.79 20.53 -17.52
C PHE A 20 38.58 19.09 -17.04
N ARG A 21 39.16 18.08 -17.69
CA ARG A 21 38.90 16.65 -17.43
C ARG A 21 39.29 16.18 -16.03
N THR A 22 40.46 16.57 -15.53
CA THR A 22 40.97 16.05 -14.25
C THR A 22 40.08 16.46 -13.08
N TYR A 23 39.60 17.70 -13.08
CA TYR A 23 38.68 18.23 -12.08
C TYR A 23 37.28 17.65 -12.25
N ASN A 24 36.73 17.64 -13.48
CA ASN A 24 35.39 17.13 -13.74
C ASN A 24 35.23 15.63 -13.46
N SER A 25 36.23 14.81 -13.80
CA SER A 25 36.22 13.37 -13.50
C SER A 25 36.37 13.04 -12.00
N LYS A 26 37.01 13.92 -11.20
CA LYS A 26 36.96 13.83 -9.73
C LYS A 26 35.55 14.11 -9.22
N LEU A 27 34.91 15.17 -9.72
CA LEU A 27 33.54 15.52 -9.32
C LEU A 27 32.52 14.44 -9.73
N ALA A 28 32.63 13.88 -10.93
CA ALA A 28 31.80 12.79 -11.41
C ALA A 28 31.95 11.49 -10.60
N ARG A 29 33.13 11.22 -10.01
CA ARG A 29 33.32 10.15 -9.01
C ARG A 29 32.68 10.50 -7.67
N GLY A 30 32.77 11.78 -7.26
CA GLY A 30 32.07 12.31 -6.08
C GLY A 30 30.57 12.03 -6.09
N TYR A 31 29.91 12.15 -7.25
CA TYR A 31 28.49 11.79 -7.45
C TYR A 31 28.21 10.35 -6.98
N TRP A 32 29.03 9.39 -7.43
CA TRP A 32 28.87 7.98 -7.08
C TRP A 32 29.24 7.68 -5.62
N TYR A 33 30.21 8.39 -5.04
CA TYR A 33 30.49 8.28 -3.60
C TYR A 33 29.34 8.81 -2.73
N ILE A 34 28.66 9.88 -3.15
CA ILE A 34 27.46 10.40 -2.46
C ILE A 34 26.32 9.37 -2.53
N ILE A 35 26.07 8.77 -3.71
CA ILE A 35 25.06 7.72 -3.87
C ILE A 35 25.41 6.49 -3.03
N ALA A 36 26.65 6.01 -3.08
CA ALA A 36 27.11 4.86 -2.30
C ALA A 36 27.02 5.12 -0.79
N GLY A 37 27.37 6.33 -0.33
CA GLY A 37 27.21 6.74 1.06
C GLY A 37 25.75 6.78 1.50
N PHE A 38 24.84 7.30 0.68
CA PHE A 38 23.40 7.30 0.96
C PHE A 38 22.83 5.88 1.02
N VAL A 39 23.17 5.01 0.06
CA VAL A 39 22.73 3.60 0.06
C VAL A 39 23.30 2.86 1.27
N GLY A 40 24.58 3.08 1.61
CA GLY A 40 25.22 2.52 2.80
C GLY A 40 24.55 2.96 4.10
N PHE A 41 24.20 4.23 4.23
CA PHE A 41 23.44 4.74 5.37
C PHE A 41 22.07 4.07 5.49
N VAL A 42 21.33 3.92 4.39
CA VAL A 42 20.04 3.20 4.38
C VAL A 42 20.23 1.73 4.78
N VAL A 43 21.28 1.05 4.31
CA VAL A 43 21.61 -0.33 4.71
C VAL A 43 21.88 -0.42 6.23
N LEU A 44 22.60 0.55 6.81
CA LEU A 44 22.85 0.61 8.26
C LEU A 44 21.54 0.81 9.05
N CYS A 45 20.66 1.72 8.63
CA CYS A 45 19.34 1.89 9.25
C CYS A 45 18.53 0.59 9.21
N ARG A 46 18.53 -0.13 8.08
CA ARG A 46 17.85 -1.42 7.94
C ARG A 46 18.44 -2.51 8.83
N GLY A 47 19.75 -2.54 9.01
CA GLY A 47 20.41 -3.45 9.96
C GLY A 47 19.94 -3.20 11.40
N PHE A 48 19.77 -1.93 11.77
CA PHE A 48 19.25 -1.54 13.07
C PHE A 48 17.76 -1.87 13.26
N GLU A 49 16.93 -1.68 12.23
CA GLU A 49 15.52 -2.12 12.24
C GLU A 49 15.38 -3.65 12.32
N TRP A 50 16.23 -4.40 11.62
CA TRP A 50 16.26 -5.85 11.71
C TRP A 50 16.62 -6.31 13.12
N TYR A 51 17.65 -5.72 13.74
CA TYR A 51 18.05 -6.00 15.12
C TYR A 51 16.91 -5.72 16.11
N GLN A 52 16.20 -4.59 16.00
CA GLN A 52 15.05 -4.29 16.86
C GLN A 52 13.90 -5.30 16.68
N ASN A 53 13.60 -5.71 15.45
CA ASN A 53 12.55 -6.70 15.19
C ASN A 53 12.94 -8.08 15.74
N TRP A 54 14.22 -8.45 15.65
CA TRP A 54 14.74 -9.68 16.25
C TRP A 54 14.65 -9.66 17.77
N ASP A 55 15.11 -8.59 18.42
CA ASP A 55 15.01 -8.37 19.88
C ASP A 55 13.55 -8.49 20.36
N ARG A 56 12.61 -7.79 19.71
CA ARG A 56 11.17 -7.92 20.00
C ARG A 56 10.65 -9.35 19.84
N PHE A 57 11.04 -10.06 18.77
CA PHE A 57 10.60 -11.42 18.50
C PHE A 57 11.11 -12.42 19.54
N VAL A 58 12.38 -12.30 19.96
CA VAL A 58 12.95 -13.12 21.04
C VAL A 58 12.20 -12.89 22.35
N ASN A 59 11.93 -11.64 22.73
CA ASN A 59 11.19 -11.32 23.94
C ASN A 59 9.71 -11.80 23.93
N ILE A 60 9.12 -12.03 22.74
CA ILE A 60 7.76 -12.61 22.60
C ILE A 60 7.77 -14.13 22.82
N ILE A 61 8.78 -14.84 22.30
CA ILE A 61 8.86 -16.31 22.42
C ILE A 61 9.45 -16.74 23.76
N TYR A 62 10.50 -16.06 24.21
CA TYR A 62 11.21 -16.29 25.45
C TYR A 62 11.09 -15.03 26.31
N PRO A 63 9.93 -14.78 26.95
CA PRO A 63 9.84 -13.71 27.92
C PRO A 63 10.91 -13.95 29.01
N PRO A 64 11.65 -12.90 29.44
CA PRO A 64 12.72 -13.07 30.41
C PRO A 64 12.17 -13.73 31.68
N PHE A 65 12.82 -14.81 32.10
CA PHE A 65 12.34 -15.68 33.18
C PHE A 65 12.22 -14.88 34.48
N VAL A 66 10.98 -14.61 34.91
CA VAL A 66 10.71 -14.01 36.21
C VAL A 66 10.91 -15.11 37.25
N ASP A 67 12.03 -15.05 37.98
CA ASP A 67 12.24 -15.97 39.10
C ASP A 67 11.30 -15.59 40.26
N ALA A 68 10.15 -16.26 40.32
CA ALA A 68 9.13 -16.03 41.32
C ALA A 68 9.47 -16.61 42.72
N ARG A 69 10.69 -17.13 42.91
CA ARG A 69 11.10 -17.80 44.15
C ARG A 69 11.38 -16.84 45.32
N ASP A 70 11.75 -15.59 45.04
CA ASP A 70 12.11 -14.60 46.09
C ASP A 70 10.90 -13.99 46.85
N THR A 71 9.68 -14.46 46.62
CA THR A 71 8.46 -13.91 47.25
C THR A 71 7.61 -14.90 48.07
N CYS A 72 8.13 -16.09 48.41
CA CYS A 72 7.42 -17.06 49.26
C CYS A 72 8.22 -17.54 50.47
N GLY A 73 8.39 -16.65 51.45
CA GLY A 73 8.73 -17.02 52.83
C GLY A 73 7.47 -17.33 53.64
N VAL A 74 7.15 -18.60 53.87
CA VAL A 74 6.04 -19.01 54.75
C VAL A 74 6.54 -19.13 56.18
N VAL A 75 5.97 -18.37 57.11
CA VAL A 75 6.10 -18.62 58.55
C VAL A 75 4.70 -18.79 59.14
N ARG A 76 4.42 -20.00 59.64
CA ARG A 76 3.19 -20.31 60.38
C ARG A 76 3.31 -19.79 61.81
N ARG A 77 2.21 -19.30 62.35
CA ARG A 77 2.08 -18.86 63.75
C ARG A 77 0.97 -19.64 64.45
N VAL A 78 1.16 -19.92 65.73
CA VAL A 78 0.17 -20.55 66.63
C VAL A 78 -0.12 -19.54 67.73
N VAL A 79 -1.41 -19.31 67.99
CA VAL A 79 -1.92 -18.09 68.63
C VAL A 79 -2.02 -18.24 70.16
N GLY A 80 -1.56 -17.20 70.88
CA GLY A 80 -1.72 -17.03 72.33
C GLY A 80 -0.37 -16.81 73.03
N ASP A 81 0.04 -15.61 73.44
CA ASP A 81 -0.67 -14.33 73.50
C ASP A 81 -0.08 -13.24 72.59
N LEU A 82 -0.97 -12.42 72.00
CA LEU A 82 -0.70 -11.22 71.19
C LEU A 82 0.24 -11.40 69.97
N GLU A 83 -0.35 -11.77 68.83
CA GLU A 83 0.35 -11.79 67.53
C GLU A 83 -0.30 -10.87 66.49
N THR A 84 0.25 -9.65 66.37
CA THR A 84 -0.14 -8.66 65.37
C THR A 84 0.34 -9.07 63.97
N ILE A 85 -0.54 -9.03 62.97
CA ILE A 85 -0.16 -9.17 61.55
C ILE A 85 0.34 -7.81 61.05
N SER A 86 1.67 -7.64 61.02
CA SER A 86 2.30 -6.49 60.34
C SER A 86 2.62 -6.85 58.88
N VAL A 87 1.93 -6.22 57.93
CA VAL A 87 2.24 -6.33 56.50
C VAL A 87 3.26 -5.26 56.11
N CYS A 88 4.54 -5.61 56.23
CA CYS A 88 5.63 -4.74 55.76
C CYS A 88 5.79 -4.83 54.24
N PHE A 89 5.14 -3.96 53.48
CA PHE A 89 5.47 -3.75 52.06
C PHE A 89 6.82 -3.04 51.91
N GLY A 90 7.89 -3.83 51.74
CA GLY A 90 9.23 -3.33 51.45
C GLY A 90 9.30 -2.55 50.14
N LYS A 91 9.41 -1.22 50.21
CA LYS A 91 9.65 -0.35 49.04
C LYS A 91 11.08 -0.49 48.51
N LYS A 92 11.34 -1.45 47.61
CA LYS A 92 12.47 -1.45 46.66
C LYS A 92 12.09 -2.30 45.42
N GLY A 93 12.12 -1.71 44.22
CA GLY A 93 11.92 -2.43 42.94
C GLY A 93 10.66 -2.12 42.11
N SER A 94 9.69 -1.36 42.64
CA SER A 94 8.39 -1.11 41.96
C SER A 94 8.50 -0.51 40.54
N THR A 95 9.49 0.36 40.29
CA THR A 95 9.68 1.03 39.00
C THR A 95 10.23 0.16 37.87
N ASP A 96 10.85 -0.99 38.17
CA ASP A 96 11.31 -1.92 37.13
C ASP A 96 10.25 -2.96 36.83
N LEU A 97 9.68 -3.59 37.87
CA LEU A 97 8.63 -4.60 37.70
C LEU A 97 7.40 -4.03 36.96
N SER A 98 7.04 -2.76 37.22
CA SER A 98 5.95 -2.06 36.49
C SER A 98 6.29 -1.75 35.03
N LYS A 99 7.54 -1.38 34.71
CA LYS A 99 7.98 -1.22 33.31
C LYS A 99 8.00 -2.55 32.58
N GLN A 100 8.42 -3.62 33.25
CA GLN A 100 8.48 -4.97 32.69
C GLN A 100 7.08 -5.53 32.41
N THR A 101 6.11 -5.35 33.32
CA THR A 101 4.70 -5.70 33.06
C THR A 101 4.05 -4.84 31.98
N LEU A 102 4.39 -3.55 31.87
CA LEU A 102 3.87 -2.69 30.80
C LEU A 102 4.50 -3.02 29.43
N SER A 103 5.76 -3.46 29.41
CA SER A 103 6.44 -4.02 28.24
C SER A 103 5.84 -5.36 27.79
N LEU A 104 5.41 -6.21 28.73
CA LEU A 104 4.66 -7.44 28.42
C LEU A 104 3.25 -7.15 27.87
N LYS A 105 2.63 -6.03 28.28
CA LYS A 105 1.30 -5.62 27.79
C LYS A 105 1.33 -4.99 26.39
N HIS A 106 2.41 -4.28 26.06
CA HIS A 106 2.62 -3.61 24.76
C HIS A 106 4.05 -3.89 24.23
N PRO A 107 4.32 -5.10 23.70
CA PRO A 107 5.67 -5.58 23.37
C PRO A 107 6.36 -4.82 22.21
N THR A 108 5.64 -3.95 21.51
CA THR A 108 6.18 -3.15 20.40
C THR A 108 6.80 -1.81 20.87
N LYS A 109 6.71 -1.46 22.16
CA LYS A 109 7.16 -0.16 22.68
C LYS A 109 8.69 -0.13 22.88
N PRO A 110 9.42 0.92 22.42
CA PRO A 110 10.88 0.99 22.60
C PRO A 110 11.28 1.11 24.07
N SER A 111 12.05 0.13 24.56
CA SER A 111 12.45 0.00 25.97
C SER A 111 13.64 0.88 26.33
N ASN A 112 14.65 0.94 25.45
CA ASN A 112 15.94 1.58 25.71
C ASN A 112 16.03 3.00 25.14
N ARG A 113 16.80 3.89 25.78
CA ARG A 113 16.96 5.31 25.36
C ARG A 113 17.40 5.49 23.90
N LEU A 114 18.30 4.64 23.40
CA LEU A 114 18.75 4.66 22.00
C LEU A 114 17.63 4.23 21.04
N GLN A 115 16.85 3.21 21.39
CA GLN A 115 15.68 2.79 20.62
C GLN A 115 14.61 3.88 20.62
N GLN A 116 14.40 4.57 21.75
CA GLN A 116 13.48 5.71 21.86
C GLN A 116 13.93 6.88 20.98
N ALA A 117 15.20 7.28 21.04
CA ALA A 117 15.74 8.35 20.19
C ALA A 117 15.58 8.02 18.69
N TYR A 118 15.86 6.78 18.29
CA TYR A 118 15.66 6.32 16.91
C TYR A 118 14.17 6.26 16.52
N ALA A 119 13.30 5.76 17.41
CA ALA A 119 11.86 5.71 17.18
C ALA A 119 11.27 7.12 16.99
N THR A 120 11.71 8.09 17.82
CA THR A 120 11.36 9.51 17.71
C THR A 120 11.88 10.13 16.42
N ALA A 121 13.16 9.97 16.09
CA ALA A 121 13.74 10.51 14.87
C ALA A 121 13.07 9.96 13.61
N THR A 122 12.84 8.64 13.55
CA THR A 122 12.13 8.01 12.44
C THR A 122 10.63 8.36 12.43
N ALA A 123 10.00 8.66 13.57
CA ALA A 123 8.62 9.15 13.63
C ALA A 123 8.50 10.54 13.00
N ILE A 124 9.38 11.48 13.36
CA ILE A 124 9.44 12.83 12.77
C ILE A 124 9.64 12.73 11.25
N LEU A 125 10.60 11.91 10.80
CA LEU A 125 10.84 11.70 9.36
C LEU A 125 9.64 11.08 8.65
N ARG A 126 8.96 10.08 9.26
CA ARG A 126 7.74 9.46 8.70
C ARG A 126 6.62 10.49 8.58
N GLU A 127 6.34 11.23 9.65
CA GLU A 127 5.30 12.26 9.74
C GLU A 127 5.50 13.36 8.68
N LEU A 128 6.73 13.88 8.55
CA LEU A 128 7.12 14.82 7.50
C LEU A 128 7.03 14.22 6.08
N SER A 129 7.15 12.89 5.92
CA SER A 129 7.20 12.22 4.61
C SER A 129 5.84 11.85 4.00
N TYR A 130 4.83 11.72 4.85
CA TYR A 130 3.52 11.17 4.47
C TYR A 130 2.62 12.13 3.68
N PRO A 131 2.49 13.44 4.03
CA PRO A 131 1.58 14.36 3.36
C PRO A 131 1.69 14.35 1.83
N GLN A 132 0.55 14.43 1.17
CA GLN A 132 0.49 14.52 -0.29
C GLN A 132 -0.58 15.52 -0.73
N ILE A 133 -0.13 16.52 -1.49
CA ILE A 133 -1.01 17.45 -2.20
C ILE A 133 -1.52 16.74 -3.45
N THR A 134 -2.83 16.76 -3.67
CA THR A 134 -3.45 16.24 -4.90
C THR A 134 -4.35 17.27 -5.53
N PHE A 135 -4.25 17.43 -6.85
CA PHE A 135 -5.18 18.25 -7.60
C PHE A 135 -6.47 17.46 -7.87
N SER A 136 -7.59 17.94 -7.32
CA SER A 136 -8.92 17.32 -7.49
C SER A 136 -9.46 17.42 -8.92
N ILE A 137 -8.89 18.31 -9.74
CA ILE A 137 -9.27 18.54 -11.13
C ILE A 137 -8.81 17.32 -11.98
N PRO A 138 -9.73 16.56 -12.61
CA PRO A 138 -9.38 15.27 -13.24
C PRO A 138 -8.25 15.34 -14.27
N TYR A 139 -8.27 16.36 -15.14
CA TYR A 139 -7.28 16.55 -16.20
C TYR A 139 -5.93 17.12 -15.71
N LEU A 140 -5.87 17.69 -14.50
CA LEU A 140 -4.61 18.14 -13.85
C LEU A 140 -4.10 17.14 -12.80
N SER A 141 -4.86 16.10 -12.48
CA SER A 141 -4.50 15.10 -11.46
C SER A 141 -3.15 14.41 -11.72
N TRP A 142 -2.68 14.38 -12.97
CA TRP A 142 -1.37 13.84 -13.35
C TRP A 142 -0.18 14.75 -12.98
N LEU A 143 -0.40 16.06 -12.79
CA LEU A 143 0.60 17.00 -12.27
C LEU A 143 0.76 16.94 -10.75
N SER A 144 -0.12 16.22 -10.03
CA SER A 144 -0.07 16.16 -8.56
C SER A 144 1.34 15.77 -8.10
N PRO A 145 1.98 16.58 -7.21
CA PRO A 145 3.34 16.31 -6.77
C PRO A 145 3.42 14.95 -6.05
N PRO A 146 4.61 14.34 -6.00
CA PRO A 146 4.79 13.17 -5.15
C PRO A 146 4.68 13.58 -3.67
N SER A 147 4.53 12.60 -2.76
CA SER A 147 4.42 12.90 -1.32
C SER A 147 5.62 13.73 -0.84
N SER A 148 5.41 14.52 0.22
CA SER A 148 6.41 15.44 0.79
C SER A 148 7.78 14.79 0.96
N GLY A 149 7.87 13.56 1.46
CA GLY A 149 9.15 12.85 1.62
C GLY A 149 9.87 12.55 0.29
N ARG A 150 9.12 12.21 -0.76
CA ARG A 150 9.68 12.04 -2.11
C ARG A 150 10.14 13.38 -2.69
N SER A 151 9.37 14.46 -2.42
CA SER A 151 9.73 15.83 -2.83
C SER A 151 10.98 16.35 -2.12
N ILE A 152 11.14 16.10 -0.81
CA ILE A 152 12.35 16.43 -0.04
C ILE A 152 13.56 15.70 -0.63
N LEU A 153 13.45 14.39 -0.92
CA LEU A 153 14.54 13.62 -1.53
C LEU A 153 14.95 14.17 -2.91
N LEU A 154 13.99 14.64 -3.73
CA LEU A 154 14.28 15.32 -5.00
C LEU A 154 14.95 16.68 -4.80
N LEU A 155 14.52 17.47 -3.82
CA LEU A 155 15.15 18.76 -3.50
C LEU A 155 16.60 18.56 -3.04
N CYS A 156 16.89 17.56 -2.20
CA CYS A 156 18.25 17.20 -1.84
C CYS A 156 19.08 16.76 -3.06
N TYR A 157 18.52 15.91 -3.93
CA TYR A 157 19.18 15.47 -5.16
C TYR A 157 19.49 16.64 -6.11
N TRP A 158 18.55 17.57 -6.31
CA TRP A 158 18.75 18.77 -7.12
C TRP A 158 19.72 19.76 -6.47
N ALA A 159 19.71 19.93 -5.15
CA ALA A 159 20.68 20.78 -4.46
C ALA A 159 22.12 20.27 -4.66
N ILE A 160 22.33 18.95 -4.57
CA ILE A 160 23.61 18.31 -4.89
C ILE A 160 24.01 18.56 -6.35
N LEU A 161 23.10 18.32 -7.30
CA LEU A 161 23.41 18.53 -8.73
C LEU A 161 23.66 20.00 -9.07
N ILE A 162 22.88 20.94 -8.53
CA ILE A 162 23.07 22.38 -8.72
C ILE A 162 24.42 22.80 -8.17
N PHE A 163 24.77 22.39 -6.94
CA PHE A 163 26.09 22.61 -6.37
C PHE A 163 27.19 22.04 -7.28
N MET A 164 27.07 20.80 -7.75
CA MET A 164 28.05 20.20 -8.65
C MET A 164 28.15 20.91 -10.01
N MET A 165 27.05 21.47 -10.51
CA MET A 165 27.03 22.26 -11.75
C MET A 165 27.66 23.65 -11.58
N THR A 166 27.47 24.33 -10.44
CA THR A 166 27.93 25.72 -10.23
C THR A 166 29.28 25.85 -9.54
N TYR A 167 29.72 24.83 -8.79
CA TYR A 167 30.92 24.89 -7.96
C TYR A 167 32.19 25.11 -8.81
N ASN A 168 32.85 26.24 -8.54
CA ASN A 168 34.04 26.75 -9.22
C ASN A 168 33.95 26.71 -10.76
N VAL A 169 32.76 27.00 -11.32
CA VAL A 169 32.55 27.05 -12.78
C VAL A 169 32.39 28.48 -13.33
N THR A 170 31.88 29.43 -12.55
CA THR A 170 31.54 30.78 -13.02
C THR A 170 32.75 31.71 -12.97
N ILE A 171 33.69 31.50 -13.90
CA ILE A 171 34.90 32.32 -14.05
C ILE A 171 34.77 33.08 -15.38
N ASN A 172 34.76 34.41 -15.32
CA ASN A 172 34.58 35.27 -16.49
C ASN A 172 35.86 35.36 -17.32
N ASP A 173 36.16 34.31 -18.08
CA ASP A 173 37.29 34.23 -19.01
C ASP A 173 36.82 33.81 -20.42
N ALA A 174 37.77 33.66 -21.35
CA ALA A 174 37.48 33.22 -22.72
C ALA A 174 36.79 31.84 -22.78
N TYR A 175 37.03 30.99 -21.77
CA TYR A 175 36.49 29.63 -21.66
C TYR A 175 35.18 29.57 -20.87
N TYR A 176 34.54 30.70 -20.53
CA TYR A 176 33.33 30.75 -19.69
C TYR A 176 32.23 29.79 -20.18
N PHE A 177 31.93 29.80 -21.49
CA PHE A 177 30.89 28.94 -22.07
C PHE A 177 31.34 27.47 -22.13
N GLU A 178 32.55 27.19 -22.64
CA GLU A 178 33.12 25.85 -22.74
C GLU A 178 33.16 25.15 -21.38
N ARG A 179 33.65 25.86 -20.35
CA ARG A 179 33.79 25.38 -18.95
C ARG A 179 32.45 24.95 -18.35
N ILE A 180 31.38 25.71 -18.61
CA ILE A 180 30.01 25.38 -18.15
C ILE A 180 29.40 24.26 -18.99
N GLY A 181 29.58 24.27 -20.31
CA GLY A 181 29.14 23.22 -21.22
C GLY A 181 29.78 21.86 -20.88
N PHE A 182 31.09 21.84 -20.66
CA PHE A 182 31.88 20.66 -20.30
C PHE A 182 31.54 20.15 -18.89
N ARG A 183 31.28 21.05 -17.92
CA ARG A 183 30.71 20.67 -16.62
C ARG A 183 29.36 19.97 -16.80
N GLY A 184 28.47 20.56 -17.61
CA GLY A 184 27.17 19.98 -17.95
C GLY A 184 27.29 18.59 -18.57
N ALA A 185 28.30 18.36 -19.42
CA ALA A 185 28.59 17.06 -20.02
C ALA A 185 28.87 16.00 -18.93
N TRP A 186 29.79 16.29 -18.02
CA TRP A 186 30.21 15.35 -16.97
C TRP A 186 29.11 15.06 -15.94
N ILE A 187 28.33 16.08 -15.55
CA ILE A 187 27.19 15.90 -14.64
C ILE A 187 26.03 15.18 -15.34
N SER A 188 25.84 15.35 -16.65
CA SER A 188 24.85 14.59 -17.40
C SER A 188 25.26 13.12 -17.56
N VAL A 189 26.48 12.85 -18.02
CA VAL A 189 26.92 11.47 -18.32
C VAL A 189 27.01 10.60 -17.05
N THR A 190 27.36 11.17 -15.89
CA THR A 190 27.42 10.41 -14.63
C THR A 190 26.03 10.02 -14.08
N GLN A 191 24.96 10.70 -14.49
CA GLN A 191 23.58 10.34 -14.13
C GLN A 191 23.04 9.15 -14.96
N VAL A 192 23.61 8.88 -16.14
CA VAL A 192 23.08 7.85 -17.07
C VAL A 192 23.03 6.45 -16.46
N PRO A 193 24.05 5.92 -15.75
CA PRO A 193 23.94 4.61 -15.11
C PRO A 193 22.84 4.58 -14.03
N LEU A 194 22.63 5.67 -13.29
CA LEU A 194 21.58 5.73 -12.26
C LEU A 194 20.18 5.63 -12.88
N VAL A 195 19.94 6.26 -14.04
CA VAL A 195 18.67 6.14 -14.79
C VAL A 195 18.33 4.68 -15.05
N TYR A 196 19.30 3.88 -15.51
CA TYR A 196 19.10 2.46 -15.83
C TYR A 196 19.02 1.56 -14.60
N LEU A 197 19.88 1.77 -13.59
CA LEU A 197 19.81 1.04 -12.32
C LEU A 197 18.44 1.20 -11.62
N LEU A 198 17.83 2.38 -11.69
CA LEU A 198 16.50 2.63 -11.12
C LEU A 198 15.34 2.05 -11.97
N ALA A 199 15.57 1.75 -13.25
CA ALA A 199 14.58 1.17 -14.16
C ALA A 199 14.55 -0.38 -14.12
N SER A 200 15.70 -1.02 -13.86
CA SER A 200 15.84 -2.47 -13.80
C SER A 200 14.85 -3.12 -12.82
N LYS A 201 14.25 -4.27 -13.18
CA LYS A 201 13.33 -5.00 -12.26
C LYS A 201 14.10 -5.87 -11.27
N SER A 202 15.23 -6.43 -11.68
CA SER A 202 16.26 -7.01 -10.81
C SER A 202 17.10 -5.88 -10.18
N ASN A 203 16.45 -5.01 -9.41
CA ASN A 203 17.03 -3.75 -8.97
C ASN A 203 18.04 -3.94 -7.82
N VAL A 204 19.34 -3.78 -8.10
CA VAL A 204 20.39 -3.92 -7.08
C VAL A 204 20.30 -2.84 -5.99
N ILE A 205 20.00 -1.59 -6.37
CA ILE A 205 19.77 -0.49 -5.41
C ILE A 205 18.53 -0.79 -4.57
N GLY A 206 17.46 -1.29 -5.20
CA GLY A 206 16.27 -1.78 -4.54
C GLY A 206 16.58 -2.85 -3.51
N PHE A 207 17.31 -3.89 -3.88
CA PHE A 207 17.72 -4.97 -2.97
C PHE A 207 18.47 -4.44 -1.73
N LEU A 208 19.48 -3.58 -1.91
CA LEU A 208 20.23 -2.99 -0.80
C LEU A 208 19.36 -2.09 0.09
N MET A 209 18.52 -1.24 -0.51
CA MET A 209 17.54 -0.43 0.23
C MET A 209 16.35 -1.26 0.77
N GLY A 210 16.30 -2.57 0.48
CA GLY A 210 15.14 -3.46 0.60
C GLY A 210 13.82 -2.81 0.19
N SER A 211 13.86 -2.13 -0.95
CA SER A 211 12.74 -1.60 -1.72
C SER A 211 12.64 -2.39 -3.03
N SER A 212 11.52 -2.25 -3.72
CA SER A 212 11.24 -2.94 -4.97
C SER A 212 11.28 -1.97 -6.17
N HIS A 213 11.41 -2.49 -7.39
CA HIS A 213 11.63 -1.65 -8.58
C HIS A 213 10.46 -0.69 -8.83
N GLU A 214 9.21 -1.12 -8.61
CA GLU A 214 8.02 -0.28 -8.73
C GLU A 214 8.02 0.87 -7.71
N ARG A 215 8.53 0.61 -6.50
CA ARG A 215 8.68 1.62 -5.43
C ARG A 215 9.84 2.59 -5.67
N LEU A 216 10.80 2.26 -6.53
CA LEU A 216 11.89 3.15 -6.96
C LEU A 216 11.65 3.81 -8.34
N ASN A 217 10.77 3.27 -9.18
CA ASN A 217 10.52 3.77 -10.54
C ASN A 217 10.00 5.23 -10.59
N TRP A 218 9.44 5.76 -9.49
CA TRP A 218 9.15 7.20 -9.42
C TRP A 218 10.43 8.04 -9.50
N PHE A 219 11.54 7.58 -8.91
CA PHE A 219 12.82 8.28 -8.92
C PHE A 219 13.49 8.18 -10.30
N HIS A 220 13.44 7.02 -10.97
CA HIS A 220 13.85 6.87 -12.38
C HIS A 220 13.24 7.97 -13.28
N ARG A 221 11.92 8.22 -13.16
CA ARG A 221 11.21 9.25 -13.94
C ARG A 221 11.73 10.67 -13.67
N TRP A 222 12.12 10.98 -12.42
CA TRP A 222 12.62 12.31 -12.06
C TRP A 222 14.10 12.50 -12.38
N VAL A 223 14.94 11.49 -12.17
CA VAL A 223 16.35 11.50 -12.61
C VAL A 223 16.42 11.66 -14.13
N SER A 224 15.58 10.96 -14.90
CA SER A 224 15.53 11.10 -16.37
C SER A 224 15.14 12.51 -16.84
N ARG A 225 14.20 13.17 -16.14
CA ARG A 225 13.84 14.58 -16.41
C ARG A 225 14.97 15.53 -16.05
N THR A 226 15.68 15.25 -14.97
CA THR A 226 16.84 16.05 -14.54
C THR A 226 17.99 15.89 -15.54
N LEU A 227 18.23 14.68 -16.05
CA LEU A 227 19.17 14.42 -17.14
C LEU A 227 18.82 15.22 -18.39
N LEU A 228 17.55 15.28 -18.81
CA LEU A 228 17.11 16.11 -19.94
C LEU A 228 17.46 17.59 -19.72
N ILE A 229 17.25 18.13 -18.51
CA ILE A 229 17.62 19.51 -18.17
C ILE A 229 19.14 19.70 -18.21
N THR A 230 19.94 18.83 -17.58
CA THR A 230 21.39 19.00 -17.54
C THR A 230 22.06 18.84 -18.91
N VAL A 231 21.55 17.93 -19.77
CA VAL A 231 22.07 17.79 -21.14
C VAL A 231 21.64 18.95 -22.04
N THR A 232 20.48 19.57 -21.78
CA THR A 232 20.06 20.81 -22.46
C THR A 232 20.94 21.99 -22.05
N VAL A 233 21.36 22.08 -20.79
CA VAL A 233 22.36 23.08 -20.35
C VAL A 233 23.69 22.82 -21.05
N HIS A 234 24.19 21.59 -21.05
CA HIS A 234 25.41 21.20 -21.77
C HIS A 234 25.39 21.66 -23.25
N GLY A 235 24.37 21.25 -24.01
CA GLY A 235 24.27 21.58 -25.43
C GLY A 235 24.04 23.07 -25.70
N SER A 236 23.29 23.77 -24.85
CA SER A 236 22.99 25.20 -25.06
C SER A 236 24.19 26.10 -24.81
N PHE A 237 25.09 25.76 -23.88
CA PHE A 237 26.32 26.52 -23.64
C PHE A 237 27.34 26.36 -24.77
N PHE A 238 27.57 25.14 -25.27
CA PHE A 238 28.40 24.91 -26.46
C PHE A 238 27.81 25.58 -27.70
N LEU A 239 26.50 25.44 -27.96
CA LEU A 239 25.86 26.11 -29.09
C LEU A 239 25.98 27.65 -28.99
N ARG A 240 25.87 28.22 -27.78
CA ARG A 240 26.03 29.65 -27.54
C ARG A 240 27.47 30.12 -27.80
N GLU A 241 28.46 29.32 -27.43
CA GLU A 241 29.88 29.58 -27.71
C GLU A 241 30.15 29.63 -29.22
N TRP A 242 29.75 28.57 -29.94
CA TRP A 242 29.98 28.42 -31.37
C TRP A 242 29.30 29.50 -32.21
N ILE A 243 28.12 29.97 -31.78
CA ILE A 243 27.43 31.12 -32.40
C ILE A 243 28.16 32.44 -32.09
N ARG A 244 28.70 32.62 -30.88
CA ARG A 244 29.40 33.87 -30.51
C ARG A 244 30.76 34.05 -31.18
N ALA A 245 31.44 32.95 -31.50
CA ALA A 245 32.72 32.96 -32.21
C ALA A 245 32.58 32.59 -33.72
N ASP A 246 31.34 32.61 -34.25
CA ASP A 246 31.00 32.45 -35.67
C ASP A 246 31.58 31.21 -36.38
N PHE A 247 31.74 30.09 -35.65
CA PHE A 247 32.37 28.87 -36.17
C PHE A 247 31.46 27.62 -36.13
N LEU A 248 30.18 27.77 -35.78
CA LEU A 248 29.20 26.66 -35.72
C LEU A 248 29.20 25.75 -36.96
N SER A 249 29.29 26.31 -38.17
CA SER A 249 29.27 25.53 -39.41
C SER A 249 30.58 24.77 -39.69
N PHE A 250 31.69 25.24 -39.12
CA PHE A 250 32.99 24.58 -39.14
C PHE A 250 33.03 23.45 -38.11
N GLU A 251 32.58 23.73 -36.89
CA GLU A 251 32.49 22.76 -35.79
C GLU A 251 31.64 21.53 -36.17
N LEU A 252 30.45 21.74 -36.74
CA LEU A 252 29.58 20.65 -37.20
C LEU A 252 30.15 19.84 -38.38
N LYS A 253 31.21 20.32 -39.04
CA LYS A 253 31.97 19.55 -40.05
C LYS A 253 33.13 18.80 -39.40
N MET A 254 33.90 19.46 -38.54
CA MET A 254 35.11 18.93 -37.90
C MET A 254 34.84 17.93 -36.78
N MET A 255 33.73 18.07 -36.05
CA MET A 255 33.38 17.20 -34.92
C MET A 255 32.07 16.41 -35.16
N PRO A 256 32.11 15.30 -35.93
CA PRO A 256 30.95 14.42 -36.15
C PRO A 256 30.24 13.95 -34.87
N MET A 257 30.95 13.83 -33.75
CA MET A 257 30.39 13.45 -32.44
C MET A 257 29.26 14.40 -31.96
N VAL A 258 29.27 15.67 -32.39
CA VAL A 258 28.21 16.64 -32.04
C VAL A 258 26.87 16.23 -32.64
N LYS A 259 26.86 15.66 -33.86
CA LYS A 259 25.63 15.20 -34.54
C LYS A 259 24.96 14.06 -33.78
N TYR A 260 25.76 13.13 -33.25
CA TYR A 260 25.27 12.06 -32.38
C TYR A 260 24.73 12.61 -31.04
N GLY A 261 25.36 13.64 -30.47
CA GLY A 261 24.87 14.35 -29.28
C GLY A 261 23.52 15.04 -29.49
N MET A 262 23.35 15.75 -30.62
CA MET A 262 22.06 16.32 -31.02
C MET A 262 20.99 15.23 -31.20
N GLY A 263 21.33 14.13 -31.88
CA GLY A 263 20.44 12.97 -32.00
C GLY A 263 20.04 12.39 -30.64
N ALA A 264 20.99 12.21 -29.72
CA ALA A 264 20.73 11.72 -28.37
C ALA A 264 19.80 12.66 -27.58
N TRP A 265 19.97 13.98 -27.74
CA TRP A 265 19.08 14.98 -27.16
C TRP A 265 17.65 14.89 -27.70
N PHE A 266 17.48 14.78 -29.03
CA PHE A 266 16.15 14.60 -29.64
C PHE A 266 15.47 13.29 -29.20
N VAL A 267 16.21 12.18 -29.13
CA VAL A 267 15.68 10.91 -28.62
C VAL A 267 15.29 11.04 -27.14
N LEU A 268 16.10 11.70 -26.30
CA LEU A 268 15.78 11.93 -24.90
C LEU A 268 14.53 12.82 -24.74
N LEU A 269 14.41 13.90 -25.51
CA LEU A 269 13.22 14.75 -25.55
C LEU A 269 11.98 13.97 -25.98
N TRP A 270 12.09 13.14 -27.03
CA TRP A 270 11.01 12.26 -27.48
C TRP A 270 10.59 11.25 -26.40
N THR A 271 11.54 10.60 -25.71
CA THR A 271 11.21 9.69 -24.60
C THR A 271 10.53 10.41 -23.44
N PHE A 272 10.90 11.66 -23.15
CA PHE A 272 10.19 12.47 -22.14
C PHE A 272 8.74 12.78 -22.56
N LEU A 273 8.53 13.29 -23.77
CA LEU A 273 7.21 13.66 -24.28
C LEU A 273 6.27 12.44 -24.39
N SER A 274 6.74 11.34 -24.99
CA SER A 274 5.98 10.09 -25.08
C SER A 274 5.67 9.44 -23.71
N SER A 275 6.44 9.77 -22.67
CA SER A 275 6.23 9.29 -21.29
C SER A 275 5.25 10.13 -20.46
N LEU A 276 4.70 11.22 -21.00
CA LEU A 276 3.71 12.05 -20.29
C LEU A 276 2.45 11.23 -20.00
N GLY A 277 1.85 11.48 -18.83
CA GLY A 277 0.72 10.70 -18.31
C GLY A 277 -0.44 10.53 -19.29
N PRO A 278 -0.94 11.60 -19.94
CA PRO A 278 -2.00 11.52 -20.95
C PRO A 278 -1.60 10.68 -22.16
N ILE A 279 -0.44 10.94 -22.76
CA ILE A 279 0.03 10.28 -24.00
C ILE A 279 0.23 8.77 -23.76
N ARG A 280 0.92 8.40 -22.68
CA ARG A 280 1.09 7.00 -22.28
C ARG A 280 -0.23 6.29 -22.01
N GLY A 281 -1.23 7.00 -21.50
CA GLY A 281 -2.57 6.46 -21.22
C GLY A 281 -3.38 6.13 -22.47
N MET A 282 -3.03 6.65 -23.65
CA MET A 282 -3.72 6.36 -24.90
C MET A 282 -3.39 4.96 -25.43
N ALA A 283 -2.12 4.57 -25.40
CA ALA A 283 -1.64 3.28 -25.90
C ALA A 283 -0.41 2.78 -25.11
N TYR A 284 -0.66 2.17 -23.95
CA TYR A 284 0.40 1.71 -23.03
C TYR A 284 1.35 0.67 -23.69
N GLU A 285 0.79 -0.27 -24.44
CA GLU A 285 1.54 -1.34 -25.13
C GLU A 285 2.57 -0.74 -26.12
N ILE A 286 2.15 0.22 -26.94
CA ILE A 286 3.02 0.97 -27.87
C ILE A 286 4.05 1.81 -27.10
N PHE A 287 3.61 2.52 -26.04
CA PHE A 287 4.48 3.34 -25.22
C PHE A 287 5.68 2.54 -24.66
N VAL A 288 5.45 1.34 -24.11
CA VAL A 288 6.52 0.51 -23.54
C VAL A 288 7.50 0.07 -24.62
N MET A 289 7.00 -0.41 -25.77
CA MET A 289 7.86 -0.86 -26.87
C MET A 289 8.77 0.26 -27.40
N GLN A 290 8.19 1.42 -27.72
CA GLN A 290 8.97 2.55 -28.26
C GLN A 290 9.94 3.13 -27.21
N HIS A 291 9.59 3.12 -25.93
CA HIS A 291 10.46 3.62 -24.86
C HIS A 291 11.71 2.74 -24.68
N ILE A 292 11.55 1.42 -24.75
CA ILE A 292 12.68 0.47 -24.69
C ILE A 292 13.58 0.61 -25.93
N ALA A 293 12.99 0.72 -27.12
CA ALA A 293 13.74 0.92 -28.36
C ALA A 293 14.52 2.25 -28.35
N ALA A 294 13.86 3.34 -27.96
CA ALA A 294 14.48 4.66 -27.85
C ALA A 294 15.58 4.71 -26.77
N ALA A 295 15.44 3.99 -25.66
CA ALA A 295 16.50 3.86 -24.65
C ALA A 295 17.76 3.15 -25.21
N ALA A 296 17.58 2.08 -25.99
CA ALA A 296 18.69 1.41 -26.67
C ALA A 296 19.38 2.32 -27.70
N VAL A 297 18.60 3.02 -28.53
CA VAL A 297 19.14 4.01 -29.50
C VAL A 297 19.85 5.16 -28.78
N PHE A 298 19.32 5.65 -27.66
CA PHE A 298 19.96 6.67 -26.83
C PHE A 298 21.33 6.24 -26.33
N LEU A 299 21.49 4.99 -25.83
CA LEU A 299 22.79 4.49 -25.41
C LEU A 299 23.78 4.34 -26.56
N TRP A 300 23.34 3.91 -27.74
CA TRP A 300 24.20 3.85 -28.93
C TRP A 300 24.66 5.25 -29.38
N LEU A 301 23.74 6.21 -29.48
CA LEU A 301 24.06 7.60 -29.80
C LEU A 301 25.00 8.21 -28.75
N LEU A 302 24.78 7.91 -27.47
CA LEU A 302 25.64 8.36 -26.37
C LEU A 302 27.03 7.71 -26.44
N PHE A 303 27.16 6.45 -26.84
CA PHE A 303 28.46 5.80 -27.06
C PHE A 303 29.26 6.49 -28.19
N MET A 304 28.58 6.85 -29.28
CA MET A 304 29.18 7.58 -30.42
C MET A 304 29.48 9.06 -30.11
N HIS A 305 28.80 9.64 -29.12
CA HIS A 305 28.99 11.03 -28.69
C HIS A 305 30.01 11.20 -27.56
N VAL A 306 30.07 10.27 -26.60
CA VAL A 306 30.90 10.42 -25.39
C VAL A 306 32.35 9.98 -25.69
N PRO A 307 33.35 10.82 -25.39
CA PRO A 307 34.76 10.48 -25.61
C PRO A 307 35.24 9.34 -24.70
N ALA A 308 36.23 8.57 -25.16
CA ALA A 308 36.68 7.32 -24.56
C ALA A 308 36.95 7.40 -23.04
N TYR A 309 37.49 8.52 -22.55
CA TYR A 309 37.77 8.72 -21.12
C TYR A 309 36.53 8.79 -20.21
N ALA A 310 35.34 9.03 -20.76
CA ALA A 310 34.07 9.12 -20.04
C ALA A 310 33.09 7.97 -20.39
N GLN A 311 33.40 7.16 -21.40
CA GLN A 311 32.59 6.01 -21.84
C GLN A 311 32.37 4.95 -20.75
N TYR A 312 33.17 4.92 -19.68
CA TYR A 312 32.94 4.02 -18.54
C TYR A 312 31.53 4.18 -17.92
N ASN A 313 30.93 5.38 -18.00
CA ASN A 313 29.54 5.59 -17.57
C ASN A 313 28.54 4.89 -18.52
N VAL A 314 28.79 4.92 -19.83
CA VAL A 314 27.97 4.22 -20.82
C VAL A 314 28.09 2.71 -20.62
N TRP A 315 29.31 2.20 -20.42
CA TRP A 315 29.54 0.80 -20.08
C TRP A 315 28.90 0.36 -18.76
N PHE A 316 28.89 1.22 -17.74
CA PHE A 316 28.19 0.93 -16.48
C PHE A 316 26.66 0.85 -16.68
N ALA A 317 26.07 1.73 -17.49
CA ALA A 317 24.67 1.64 -17.88
C ALA A 317 24.35 0.33 -18.65
N ILE A 318 25.21 -0.03 -19.62
CA ILE A 318 25.09 -1.29 -20.37
C ILE A 318 25.17 -2.49 -19.40
N ALA A 319 26.16 -2.52 -18.50
CA ALA A 319 26.33 -3.59 -17.51
C ALA A 319 25.09 -3.75 -16.60
N ALA A 320 24.47 -2.64 -16.16
CA ALA A 320 23.26 -2.66 -15.36
C ALA A 320 22.07 -3.29 -16.09
N ILE A 321 21.89 -2.98 -17.38
CA ILE A 321 20.84 -3.55 -18.23
C ILE A 321 21.12 -5.03 -18.50
N SER A 322 22.36 -5.37 -18.88
CA SER A 322 22.77 -6.76 -19.17
C SER A 322 22.59 -7.66 -17.96
N PHE A 323 23.00 -7.23 -16.77
CA PHE A 323 22.76 -7.95 -15.52
C PHE A 323 21.26 -8.18 -15.27
N ASP A 324 20.44 -7.14 -15.40
CA ASP A 324 19.00 -7.23 -15.21
C ASP A 324 18.33 -8.17 -16.23
N TRP A 325 18.72 -8.13 -17.50
CA TRP A 325 18.18 -8.99 -18.55
C TRP A 325 18.59 -10.46 -18.37
N ILE A 326 19.88 -10.72 -18.10
CA ILE A 326 20.40 -12.08 -17.86
C ILE A 326 19.73 -12.69 -16.63
N LEU A 327 19.70 -11.97 -15.50
CA LEU A 327 19.11 -12.48 -14.27
C LEU A 327 17.59 -12.71 -14.42
N ARG A 328 16.88 -11.82 -15.11
CA ARG A 328 15.44 -12.04 -15.41
C ARG A 328 15.22 -13.23 -16.34
N GLY A 329 16.06 -13.42 -17.36
CA GLY A 329 16.02 -14.57 -18.25
C GLY A 329 16.21 -15.89 -17.50
N VAL A 330 17.28 -15.99 -16.70
CA VAL A 330 17.57 -17.17 -15.86
C VAL A 330 16.43 -17.44 -14.88
N LEU A 331 15.92 -16.43 -14.17
CA LEU A 331 14.80 -16.59 -13.23
C LEU A 331 13.49 -16.98 -13.92
N LEU A 332 13.22 -16.48 -15.13
CA LEU A 332 12.06 -16.88 -15.93
C LEU A 332 12.17 -18.37 -16.32
N VAL A 333 13.34 -18.79 -16.82
CA VAL A 333 13.62 -20.18 -17.19
C VAL A 333 13.47 -21.10 -15.97
N VAL A 334 14.12 -20.80 -14.85
CA VAL A 334 14.10 -21.63 -13.62
C VAL A 334 12.69 -21.76 -13.03
N ARG A 335 11.87 -20.71 -13.08
CA ARG A 335 10.52 -20.73 -12.48
C ARG A 335 9.47 -21.39 -13.37
N ASN A 336 9.67 -21.39 -14.69
CA ASN A 336 8.68 -21.88 -15.66
C ASN A 336 9.06 -23.20 -16.34
N LEU A 337 10.31 -23.66 -16.25
CA LEU A 337 10.68 -25.00 -16.70
C LEU A 337 10.66 -25.98 -15.52
N ARG A 338 10.02 -27.14 -15.73
CA ARG A 338 10.01 -28.23 -14.75
C ARG A 338 10.79 -29.42 -15.25
N VAL A 339 11.90 -29.71 -14.57
CA VAL A 339 12.57 -31.00 -14.68
C VAL A 339 11.75 -32.05 -13.94
N LYS A 340 11.45 -33.18 -14.58
CA LYS A 340 10.73 -34.29 -13.92
C LYS A 340 11.67 -34.98 -12.93
N VAL A 341 11.61 -34.60 -11.66
CA VAL A 341 12.25 -35.32 -10.56
C VAL A 341 11.38 -36.52 -10.18
N ALA A 342 11.96 -37.72 -10.24
CA ALA A 342 11.28 -38.93 -9.79
C ALA A 342 10.98 -38.84 -8.28
N GLY A 343 9.74 -39.15 -7.88
CA GLY A 343 9.31 -39.08 -6.48
C GLY A 343 8.67 -37.75 -6.03
N ALA A 344 8.62 -36.71 -6.88
CA ALA A 344 7.93 -35.46 -6.52
C ALA A 344 6.41 -35.66 -6.39
N ALA A 345 5.83 -35.27 -5.24
CA ALA A 345 4.41 -35.48 -4.91
C ALA A 345 3.44 -34.75 -5.87
N CYS A 346 3.83 -33.57 -6.37
CA CYS A 346 3.01 -32.80 -7.31
C CYS A 346 3.36 -33.13 -8.76
N ARG A 347 2.53 -34.00 -9.37
CA ARG A 347 2.58 -34.36 -10.79
C ARG A 347 2.00 -33.24 -11.67
N GLY A 348 2.65 -32.08 -11.67
CA GLY A 348 2.30 -31.01 -12.60
C GLY A 348 2.42 -31.49 -14.05
N MET A 349 1.32 -31.43 -14.80
CA MET A 349 1.23 -32.06 -16.12
C MET A 349 2.08 -31.37 -17.20
N GLN A 350 2.38 -30.08 -17.01
CA GLN A 350 3.05 -29.23 -18.00
C GLN A 350 4.54 -29.06 -17.69
N ARG A 351 5.42 -29.33 -18.68
CA ARG A 351 6.89 -29.17 -18.57
C ARG A 351 7.34 -27.71 -18.69
N ILE A 352 6.60 -26.90 -19.45
CA ILE A 352 6.94 -25.53 -19.82
C ILE A 352 5.75 -24.64 -19.44
N GLY A 353 5.99 -23.61 -18.64
CA GLY A 353 4.96 -22.75 -18.06
C GLY A 353 4.07 -23.49 -17.05
N HIS A 354 2.97 -22.83 -16.69
CA HIS A 354 1.97 -23.31 -15.74
C HIS A 354 0.62 -23.46 -16.44
N GLN A 355 -0.24 -24.32 -15.90
CA GLN A 355 -1.64 -24.37 -16.30
C GLN A 355 -2.40 -23.26 -15.57
N ALA A 356 -3.02 -22.35 -16.33
CA ALA A 356 -3.88 -21.29 -15.80
C ALA A 356 -5.33 -21.57 -16.18
N GLN A 357 -6.20 -21.63 -15.18
CA GLN A 357 -7.65 -21.69 -15.32
C GLN A 357 -8.20 -20.26 -15.18
N LEU A 358 -9.02 -19.83 -16.14
CA LEU A 358 -9.65 -18.51 -16.13
C LEU A 358 -11.15 -18.68 -15.84
N GLN A 359 -11.71 -17.80 -15.01
CA GLN A 359 -13.14 -17.76 -14.71
C GLN A 359 -13.62 -16.30 -14.69
N ALA A 360 -14.64 -15.97 -15.48
CA ALA A 360 -15.29 -14.67 -15.37
C ALA A 360 -16.28 -14.72 -14.20
N LEU A 361 -16.15 -13.77 -13.27
CA LEU A 361 -17.00 -13.69 -12.09
C LEU A 361 -18.10 -12.63 -12.24
N SER A 362 -17.77 -11.52 -12.90
CA SER A 362 -18.67 -10.42 -13.24
C SER A 362 -18.32 -9.89 -14.64
N ASP A 363 -19.10 -8.94 -15.15
CA ASP A 363 -18.91 -8.27 -16.45
C ASP A 363 -17.55 -7.57 -16.64
N ASP A 364 -16.78 -7.41 -15.56
CA ASP A 364 -15.43 -6.84 -15.62
C ASP A 364 -14.38 -7.49 -14.69
N ILE A 365 -14.69 -8.55 -13.92
CA ILE A 365 -13.70 -9.28 -13.10
C ILE A 365 -13.49 -10.70 -13.63
N THR A 366 -12.22 -11.07 -13.78
CA THR A 366 -11.77 -12.43 -14.10
C THR A 366 -10.81 -12.91 -13.03
N ILE A 367 -11.06 -14.10 -12.47
CA ILE A 367 -10.12 -14.80 -11.60
C ILE A 367 -9.25 -15.71 -12.45
N ILE A 368 -7.93 -15.68 -12.23
CA ILE A 368 -6.97 -16.61 -12.84
C ILE A 368 -6.34 -17.46 -11.75
N SER A 369 -6.55 -18.77 -11.83
CA SER A 369 -5.95 -19.78 -10.96
C SER A 369 -4.79 -20.46 -11.68
N ILE A 370 -3.56 -20.13 -11.28
CA ILE A 370 -2.32 -20.72 -11.78
C ILE A 370 -1.95 -21.88 -10.86
N LYS A 371 -1.97 -23.11 -11.40
CA LYS A 371 -1.74 -24.34 -10.63
C LYS A 371 -0.25 -24.71 -10.52
N ASP A 372 0.07 -25.39 -9.43
CA ASP A 372 1.40 -25.93 -9.10
C ASP A 372 2.55 -24.90 -9.19
N ALA A 373 2.46 -23.78 -8.48
CA ALA A 373 3.55 -22.80 -8.44
C ALA A 373 4.78 -23.35 -7.67
N PRO A 374 5.95 -23.54 -8.32
CA PRO A 374 7.13 -24.19 -7.73
C PRO A 374 7.98 -23.23 -6.88
N PHE A 375 7.41 -22.10 -6.45
CA PHE A 375 8.09 -21.06 -5.68
C PHE A 375 7.16 -20.53 -4.59
N THR A 376 7.76 -19.96 -3.54
CA THR A 376 7.04 -19.34 -2.43
C THR A 376 6.87 -17.84 -2.66
N TRP A 377 5.83 -17.25 -2.05
CA TRP A 377 5.59 -15.82 -2.07
C TRP A 377 5.10 -15.33 -0.70
N LYS A 378 5.16 -14.02 -0.49
CA LYS A 378 4.56 -13.34 0.67
C LYS A 378 3.31 -12.60 0.24
N ALA A 379 2.33 -12.50 1.14
CA ALA A 379 1.15 -11.68 0.92
C ALA A 379 1.55 -10.21 0.66
N GLY A 380 0.89 -9.59 -0.32
CA GLY A 380 1.25 -8.26 -0.82
C GLY A 380 2.34 -8.24 -1.90
N GLN A 381 2.86 -9.40 -2.33
CA GLN A 381 3.70 -9.47 -3.53
C GLN A 381 2.86 -9.53 -4.82
N HIS A 382 3.49 -9.15 -5.94
CA HIS A 382 2.91 -9.21 -7.28
C HIS A 382 3.80 -10.03 -8.22
N LEU A 383 3.28 -10.40 -9.39
CA LEU A 383 4.03 -11.08 -10.44
C LEU A 383 3.68 -10.49 -11.80
N TYR A 384 4.55 -10.64 -12.79
CA TYR A 384 4.23 -10.40 -14.20
C TYR A 384 3.71 -11.69 -14.82
N LEU A 385 2.49 -11.65 -15.35
CA LEU A 385 1.83 -12.71 -16.09
C LEU A 385 2.04 -12.50 -17.59
N TRP A 386 2.34 -13.58 -18.30
CA TRP A 386 2.35 -13.66 -19.76
C TRP A 386 1.49 -14.83 -20.22
N LEU A 387 0.54 -14.56 -21.12
CA LEU A 387 -0.38 -15.54 -21.71
C LEU A 387 -0.18 -15.49 -23.24
N PRO A 388 0.71 -16.30 -23.83
CA PRO A 388 1.10 -16.16 -25.23
C PRO A 388 -0.06 -16.18 -26.23
N ARG A 389 -1.14 -16.92 -25.93
CA ARG A 389 -2.35 -17.00 -26.76
C ARG A 389 -3.19 -15.72 -26.79
N LEU A 390 -3.05 -14.84 -25.79
CA LEU A 390 -3.80 -13.58 -25.66
C LEU A 390 -2.92 -12.33 -25.82
N GLY A 391 -1.60 -12.52 -25.77
CA GLY A 391 -0.59 -11.47 -25.85
C GLY A 391 0.80 -12.09 -26.03
N PRO A 392 1.27 -12.33 -27.26
CA PRO A 392 2.47 -13.14 -27.52
C PRO A 392 3.76 -12.51 -27.00
N LEU A 393 3.83 -11.18 -26.82
CA LEU A 393 5.00 -10.45 -26.32
C LEU A 393 4.67 -9.54 -25.11
N GLU A 394 3.55 -9.81 -24.43
CA GLU A 394 2.98 -8.92 -23.42
C GLU A 394 3.11 -9.49 -22.01
N THR A 395 3.76 -8.75 -21.11
CA THR A 395 3.92 -9.13 -19.70
C THR A 395 3.27 -8.08 -18.80
N HIS A 396 2.19 -8.44 -18.10
CA HIS A 396 1.44 -7.50 -17.26
C HIS A 396 1.52 -7.85 -15.77
N PRO A 397 1.78 -6.88 -14.89
CA PRO A 397 1.88 -7.12 -13.45
C PRO A 397 0.51 -7.23 -12.78
N PHE A 398 0.34 -8.23 -11.93
CA PHE A 398 -0.85 -8.45 -11.10
C PHE A 398 -0.46 -8.86 -9.69
N THR A 399 -1.16 -8.30 -8.69
CA THR A 399 -1.00 -8.67 -7.28
C THR A 399 -1.48 -10.10 -7.05
N ILE A 400 -0.73 -10.85 -6.24
CA ILE A 400 -1.10 -12.22 -5.90
C ILE A 400 -2.25 -12.18 -4.87
N ALA A 401 -3.43 -12.60 -5.31
CA ALA A 401 -4.69 -12.57 -4.57
C ALA A 401 -4.93 -13.80 -3.68
N SER A 402 -3.95 -14.71 -3.56
CA SER A 402 -3.94 -15.82 -2.59
C SER A 402 -2.76 -15.73 -1.61
N PRO A 403 -2.93 -16.12 -0.35
CA PRO A 403 -1.82 -16.29 0.58
C PRO A 403 -1.01 -17.52 0.17
N TYR A 404 0.25 -17.58 0.56
CA TYR A 404 1.01 -18.82 0.41
C TYR A 404 0.50 -19.86 1.41
N GLN A 405 -0.02 -20.97 0.92
CA GLN A 405 -0.58 -22.06 1.74
C GLN A 405 0.36 -23.27 1.71
N THR A 406 1.03 -23.52 2.84
CA THR A 406 1.75 -24.79 3.05
C THR A 406 0.74 -25.88 3.38
N SER A 407 0.23 -26.59 2.38
CA SER A 407 -0.68 -27.72 2.60
C SER A 407 0.13 -29.00 2.91
N ASP A 408 -0.12 -29.59 4.08
CA ASP A 408 0.53 -30.84 4.53
C ASP A 408 0.09 -32.08 3.72
N LYS A 409 -0.97 -31.97 2.91
CA LYS A 409 -1.60 -33.12 2.22
C LYS A 409 -1.38 -33.14 0.71
N CYS A 410 -0.91 -32.04 0.12
CA CYS A 410 -0.42 -31.98 -1.25
C CYS A 410 0.39 -30.68 -1.48
N HIS A 411 1.61 -30.77 -2.00
CA HIS A 411 2.55 -29.63 -2.17
C HIS A 411 2.21 -28.69 -3.36
N CYS A 412 0.97 -28.68 -3.82
CA CYS A 412 0.60 -28.09 -5.12
C CYS A 412 0.07 -26.67 -4.91
N ASN A 413 0.99 -25.72 -4.73
CA ASN A 413 0.66 -24.31 -4.47
C ASN A 413 -0.18 -23.71 -5.59
N GLU A 414 -1.24 -22.98 -5.23
CA GLU A 414 -2.10 -22.26 -6.17
C GLU A 414 -1.98 -20.74 -6.02
N ILE A 415 -1.66 -20.08 -7.14
CA ILE A 415 -1.64 -18.62 -7.23
C ILE A 415 -2.96 -18.16 -7.85
N GLN A 416 -3.73 -17.38 -7.12
CA GLN A 416 -4.92 -16.71 -7.64
C GLN A 416 -4.60 -15.25 -7.98
N LEU A 417 -5.13 -14.75 -9.09
CA LEU A 417 -5.06 -13.35 -9.51
C LEU A 417 -6.47 -12.85 -9.77
N ALA A 418 -6.86 -11.73 -9.14
CA ALA A 418 -8.14 -11.07 -9.40
C ALA A 418 -7.92 -9.88 -10.35
N ILE A 419 -8.31 -10.05 -11.61
CA ILE A 419 -8.00 -9.12 -12.71
C ILE A 419 -9.26 -8.37 -13.13
N ARG A 420 -9.21 -7.04 -13.10
CA ARG A 420 -10.26 -6.18 -13.66
C ARG A 420 -10.00 -5.87 -15.13
N ALA A 421 -11.03 -5.96 -15.96
CA ALA A 421 -10.97 -5.74 -17.40
C ALA A 421 -10.84 -4.24 -17.75
N GLN A 422 -9.61 -3.80 -18.01
CA GLN A 422 -9.30 -2.49 -18.61
C GLN A 422 -9.08 -2.66 -20.13
N LYS A 423 -8.82 -1.57 -20.85
CA LYS A 423 -8.45 -1.63 -22.29
C LYS A 423 -7.18 -2.49 -22.49
N GLY A 424 -7.06 -3.16 -23.64
CA GLY A 424 -5.90 -4.00 -23.97
C GLY A 424 -5.96 -5.41 -23.35
N PHE A 425 -4.81 -5.92 -22.90
CA PHE A 425 -4.61 -7.30 -22.44
C PHE A 425 -5.64 -7.82 -21.44
N SER A 426 -6.05 -7.01 -20.45
CA SER A 426 -7.03 -7.43 -19.44
C SER A 426 -8.46 -7.60 -20.00
N ARG A 427 -8.85 -6.84 -21.02
CA ARG A 427 -10.10 -7.11 -21.77
C ARG A 427 -9.98 -8.37 -22.62
N ARG A 428 -8.81 -8.65 -23.22
CA ARG A 428 -8.58 -9.91 -23.97
C ARG A 428 -8.71 -11.14 -23.06
N ILE A 429 -8.17 -11.08 -21.83
CA ILE A 429 -8.38 -12.08 -20.77
C ILE A 429 -9.86 -12.28 -20.47
N HIS A 430 -10.57 -11.21 -20.13
CA HIS A 430 -11.98 -11.30 -19.74
C HIS A 430 -12.86 -11.83 -20.88
N ASN A 431 -12.74 -11.27 -22.09
CA ASN A 431 -13.52 -11.71 -23.24
C ASN A 431 -13.28 -13.19 -23.58
N TYR A 432 -12.05 -13.70 -23.39
CA TYR A 432 -11.76 -15.13 -23.56
C TYR A 432 -12.43 -15.98 -22.47
N ALA A 433 -12.34 -15.58 -21.20
CA ALA A 433 -12.96 -16.29 -20.09
C ALA A 433 -14.49 -16.35 -20.23
N SER A 434 -15.14 -15.21 -20.46
CA SER A 434 -16.60 -15.11 -20.64
C SER A 434 -17.08 -15.91 -21.85
N LYS A 435 -16.34 -15.89 -22.98
CA LYS A 435 -16.67 -16.70 -24.16
C LYS A 435 -16.57 -18.21 -23.89
N MET A 436 -15.59 -18.66 -23.12
CA MET A 436 -15.44 -20.08 -22.79
C MET A 436 -16.52 -20.53 -21.81
N GLN A 437 -16.88 -19.69 -20.84
CA GLN A 437 -17.98 -19.93 -19.89
C GLN A 437 -19.35 -19.98 -20.58
N GLN A 438 -19.61 -19.11 -21.56
CA GLN A 438 -20.82 -19.18 -22.42
C GLN A 438 -20.89 -20.46 -23.28
N LEU A 439 -19.75 -21.11 -23.55
CA LEU A 439 -19.65 -22.36 -24.30
C LEU A 439 -19.61 -23.60 -23.39
N ASP A 440 -19.84 -23.43 -22.07
CA ASP A 440 -19.68 -24.44 -21.01
C ASP A 440 -18.34 -25.19 -21.09
N LYS A 441 -17.26 -24.44 -21.35
CA LYS A 441 -15.89 -24.98 -21.52
C LYS A 441 -14.94 -24.39 -20.51
N MET A 442 -14.11 -25.25 -19.93
CA MET A 442 -13.00 -24.86 -19.05
C MET A 442 -12.01 -23.96 -19.79
N ALA A 443 -11.89 -22.70 -19.37
CA ALA A 443 -11.01 -21.71 -19.99
C ALA A 443 -9.55 -21.91 -19.55
N ILE A 444 -8.89 -22.92 -20.12
CA ILE A 444 -7.52 -23.30 -19.79
C ILE A 444 -6.52 -22.66 -20.76
N LEU A 445 -5.43 -22.10 -20.22
CA LEU A 445 -4.31 -21.52 -20.96
C LEU A 445 -2.97 -21.93 -20.34
N THR A 446 -1.89 -21.88 -21.15
CA THR A 446 -0.52 -21.91 -20.65
C THR A 446 -0.10 -20.50 -20.23
N ALA A 447 0.31 -20.35 -18.97
CA ALA A 447 0.81 -19.11 -18.39
C ALA A 447 2.31 -19.18 -18.12
N PHE A 448 3.00 -18.06 -18.33
CA PHE A 448 4.35 -17.84 -17.86
C PHE A 448 4.36 -16.76 -16.78
N VAL A 449 5.18 -16.95 -15.76
CA VAL A 449 5.22 -16.12 -14.56
C VAL A 449 6.64 -15.62 -14.32
N ALA A 450 6.81 -14.30 -14.22
CA ALA A 450 8.01 -13.70 -13.66
C ALA A 450 7.64 -13.05 -12.31
N GLY A 451 8.23 -13.54 -11.22
CA GLY A 451 7.98 -13.06 -9.87
C GLY A 451 8.33 -14.12 -8.82
N PRO A 452 8.01 -13.90 -7.54
CA PRO A 452 7.32 -12.73 -7.02
C PRO A 452 8.21 -11.47 -6.98
N TYR A 453 7.57 -10.31 -7.00
CA TYR A 453 8.14 -8.97 -6.85
C TYR A 453 7.42 -8.21 -5.72
N GLY A 454 8.06 -7.15 -5.21
CA GLY A 454 7.57 -6.39 -4.05
C GLY A 454 8.19 -6.85 -2.73
N VAL A 455 8.31 -5.93 -1.78
CA VAL A 455 8.86 -6.18 -0.43
C VAL A 455 7.81 -5.78 0.62
N PRO A 456 6.88 -6.69 0.98
CA PRO A 456 5.92 -6.44 2.06
C PRO A 456 6.65 -6.38 3.43
N PRO A 457 6.17 -5.55 4.37
CA PRO A 457 6.71 -5.46 5.73
C PRO A 457 6.43 -6.73 6.56
N SER A 458 7.09 -6.84 7.71
CA SER A 458 6.74 -7.88 8.69
C SER A 458 5.48 -7.45 9.47
N TRP A 459 4.33 -8.01 9.11
CA TRP A 459 3.05 -7.68 9.75
C TRP A 459 3.01 -8.01 11.26
N SER A 460 3.79 -8.99 11.70
CA SER A 460 3.90 -9.43 13.09
C SER A 460 4.56 -8.42 14.04
N THR A 461 5.08 -7.30 13.54
CA THR A 461 5.69 -6.23 14.35
C THR A 461 4.65 -5.29 14.97
N TYR A 462 3.40 -5.33 14.52
CA TYR A 462 2.35 -4.36 14.87
C TYR A 462 1.31 -4.94 15.85
N GLU A 463 0.76 -4.11 16.74
CA GLU A 463 -0.33 -4.47 17.65
C GLU A 463 -1.71 -4.32 16.96
N THR A 464 -1.86 -3.26 16.17
CA THR A 464 -3.08 -2.98 15.39
C THR A 464 -2.74 -2.82 13.91
N ILE A 465 -3.55 -3.42 13.04
CA ILE A 465 -3.40 -3.33 11.58
C ILE A 465 -4.70 -2.81 10.96
N LEU A 466 -4.61 -1.77 10.14
CA LEU A 466 -5.71 -1.20 9.37
C LEU A 466 -5.45 -1.49 7.88
N LEU A 467 -6.35 -2.24 7.25
CA LEU A 467 -6.26 -2.71 5.88
C LEU A 467 -7.35 -2.03 5.03
N ILE A 468 -6.97 -1.00 4.27
CA ILE A 468 -7.88 -0.19 3.45
C ILE A 468 -7.67 -0.55 1.98
N SER A 469 -8.75 -0.84 1.26
CA SER A 469 -8.73 -1.24 -0.14
C SER A 469 -9.91 -0.69 -0.92
N ALA A 470 -9.76 -0.51 -2.24
CA ALA A 470 -10.87 -0.08 -3.11
C ALA A 470 -11.03 -0.95 -4.36
N SER A 471 -12.20 -1.58 -4.56
CA SER A 471 -12.42 -2.55 -5.66
C SER A 471 -11.32 -3.64 -5.65
N THR A 472 -10.60 -3.87 -6.74
CA THR A 472 -9.56 -4.92 -6.84
C THR A 472 -8.37 -4.77 -5.90
N GLY A 473 -8.23 -3.68 -5.14
CA GLY A 473 -7.22 -3.57 -4.08
C GLY A 473 -7.39 -4.59 -2.95
N ALA A 474 -8.55 -5.23 -2.84
CA ALA A 474 -8.74 -6.39 -1.98
C ALA A 474 -7.77 -7.54 -2.32
N SER A 475 -7.32 -7.66 -3.58
CA SER A 475 -6.25 -8.59 -3.97
C SER A 475 -4.91 -8.33 -3.28
N TYR A 476 -4.68 -7.14 -2.73
CA TYR A 476 -3.50 -6.82 -1.92
C TYR A 476 -3.78 -7.02 -0.42
N THR A 477 -4.89 -6.47 0.09
CA THR A 477 -5.19 -6.44 1.54
C THR A 477 -5.71 -7.78 2.09
N LEU A 478 -6.53 -8.53 1.34
CA LEU A 478 -7.11 -9.77 1.84
C LEU A 478 -6.05 -10.88 2.04
N PRO A 479 -5.11 -11.14 1.11
CA PRO A 479 -4.03 -12.09 1.36
C PRO A 479 -3.16 -11.71 2.56
N ILE A 480 -3.03 -10.40 2.87
CA ILE A 480 -2.31 -9.95 4.07
C ILE A 480 -3.06 -10.42 5.33
N LEU A 481 -4.37 -10.12 5.42
CA LEU A 481 -5.25 -10.61 6.49
C LEU A 481 -5.15 -12.14 6.65
N GLU A 482 -5.36 -12.90 5.57
CA GLU A 482 -5.32 -14.35 5.60
C GLU A 482 -3.93 -14.88 5.99
N SER A 483 -2.84 -14.27 5.53
CA SER A 483 -1.48 -14.70 5.90
C SER A 483 -1.17 -14.52 7.40
N ILE A 484 -1.71 -13.47 8.02
CA ILE A 484 -1.61 -13.23 9.47
C ILE A 484 -2.42 -14.30 10.21
N LEU A 485 -3.64 -14.57 9.74
CA LEU A 485 -4.55 -15.51 10.38
C LEU A 485 -4.10 -16.98 10.23
N HIS A 486 -3.50 -17.36 9.10
CA HIS A 486 -2.97 -18.72 8.88
C HIS A 486 -1.58 -18.98 9.50
N ASN A 487 -0.79 -17.95 9.81
CA ASN A 487 0.54 -18.16 10.41
C ASN A 487 0.44 -18.79 11.82
N PRO A 488 1.00 -19.98 12.09
CA PRO A 488 0.89 -20.62 13.41
C PRO A 488 1.76 -19.97 14.50
N ALA A 489 2.70 -19.08 14.13
CA ALA A 489 3.56 -18.40 15.09
C ALA A 489 2.77 -17.46 16.04
N PRO A 490 3.23 -17.26 17.29
CA PRO A 490 2.63 -16.27 18.18
C PRO A 490 2.76 -14.86 17.60
N THR A 491 1.70 -14.05 17.77
CA THR A 491 1.63 -12.68 17.25
C THR A 491 1.23 -11.69 18.34
N CYS A 492 1.83 -10.50 18.37
CA CYS A 492 1.36 -9.39 19.22
C CYS A 492 0.14 -8.64 18.65
N ILE A 493 -0.38 -9.06 17.50
CA ILE A 493 -1.54 -8.44 16.83
C ILE A 493 -2.79 -8.72 17.67
N GLN A 494 -3.41 -7.67 18.20
CA GLN A 494 -4.64 -7.74 18.98
C GLN A 494 -5.86 -7.35 18.15
N ARG A 495 -5.69 -6.49 17.15
CA ARG A 495 -6.80 -5.89 16.38
C ARG A 495 -6.46 -5.77 14.90
N ILE A 496 -7.42 -6.15 14.05
CA ILE A 496 -7.36 -5.90 12.61
C ILE A 496 -8.65 -5.22 12.18
N GLN A 497 -8.53 -4.07 11.52
CA GLN A 497 -9.66 -3.40 10.87
C GLN A 497 -9.52 -3.48 9.36
N PHE A 498 -10.53 -4.03 8.69
CA PHE A 498 -10.57 -4.16 7.25
C PHE A 498 -11.63 -3.22 6.66
N LEU A 499 -11.28 -2.47 5.62
CA LEU A 499 -12.17 -1.60 4.86
C LEU A 499 -12.03 -1.90 3.37
N LEU A 500 -13.13 -2.34 2.76
CA LEU A 500 -13.25 -2.49 1.30
C LEU A 500 -14.26 -1.49 0.76
N VAL A 501 -13.81 -0.58 -0.10
CA VAL A 501 -14.67 0.41 -0.78
C VAL A 501 -14.91 -0.04 -2.22
N ALA A 502 -16.13 -0.38 -2.60
CA ALA A 502 -16.47 -0.78 -3.97
C ALA A 502 -17.59 0.09 -4.54
N ARG A 503 -17.66 0.22 -5.87
CA ARG A 503 -18.76 0.96 -6.52
C ARG A 503 -20.05 0.15 -6.61
N HIS A 504 -19.93 -1.16 -6.86
CA HIS A 504 -21.05 -2.08 -7.08
C HIS A 504 -20.87 -3.31 -6.22
N ARG A 505 -21.98 -3.93 -5.82
CA ARG A 505 -21.96 -5.07 -4.88
C ARG A 505 -21.30 -6.32 -5.47
N HIS A 506 -21.53 -6.64 -6.74
CA HIS A 506 -20.97 -7.83 -7.41
C HIS A 506 -19.43 -7.89 -7.45
N HIS A 507 -18.72 -6.77 -7.24
CA HIS A 507 -17.26 -6.78 -7.11
C HIS A 507 -16.77 -7.35 -5.76
N ILE A 508 -17.66 -7.47 -4.77
CA ILE A 508 -17.36 -7.84 -3.39
C ILE A 508 -17.55 -9.35 -3.16
N ASP A 509 -18.46 -9.99 -3.90
CA ASP A 509 -18.90 -11.37 -3.63
C ASP A 509 -17.74 -12.39 -3.66
N PHE A 510 -16.70 -12.17 -4.48
CA PHE A 510 -15.46 -12.96 -4.42
C PHE A 510 -14.76 -12.95 -3.05
N TYR A 511 -14.84 -11.81 -2.38
CA TYR A 511 -14.12 -11.49 -1.16
C TYR A 511 -14.98 -11.74 0.09
N SER A 512 -16.32 -11.72 -0.01
CA SER A 512 -17.23 -11.89 1.14
C SER A 512 -17.07 -13.25 1.83
N ASP A 513 -16.98 -14.31 1.05
CA ASP A 513 -16.89 -15.68 1.58
C ASP A 513 -15.55 -15.91 2.29
N ARG A 514 -14.48 -15.37 1.71
CA ARG A 514 -13.13 -15.37 2.28
C ARG A 514 -13.03 -14.50 3.54
N LEU A 515 -13.68 -13.34 3.55
CA LEU A 515 -13.78 -12.47 4.74
C LEU A 515 -14.58 -13.13 5.87
N SER A 516 -15.62 -13.90 5.53
CA SER A 516 -16.38 -14.68 6.51
C SER A 516 -15.53 -15.81 7.12
N ALA A 517 -14.78 -16.55 6.30
CA ALA A 517 -13.82 -17.55 6.78
C ALA A 517 -12.68 -16.92 7.61
N ALA A 518 -12.26 -15.69 7.30
CA ALA A 518 -11.28 -14.94 8.06
C ALA A 518 -11.80 -14.54 9.46
N HIS A 519 -13.10 -14.24 9.62
CA HIS A 519 -13.71 -14.02 10.94
C HIS A 519 -13.60 -15.26 11.84
N ASP A 520 -14.00 -16.44 11.34
CA ASP A 520 -13.93 -17.70 12.10
C ASP A 520 -12.49 -18.05 12.54
N LEU A 521 -11.49 -17.63 11.76
CA LEU A 521 -10.07 -17.85 12.07
C LEU A 521 -9.48 -16.78 13.01
N ALA A 522 -9.97 -15.55 12.95
CA ALA A 522 -9.61 -14.47 13.88
C ALA A 522 -10.13 -14.74 15.30
N ASP A 523 -11.39 -15.18 15.42
CA ASP A 523 -11.99 -15.52 16.71
C ASP A 523 -11.26 -16.68 17.40
N LYS A 524 -10.84 -17.72 16.63
CA LYS A 524 -10.00 -18.82 17.14
C LYS A 524 -8.64 -18.38 17.67
N LYS A 525 -8.11 -17.25 17.19
CA LYS A 525 -6.86 -16.64 17.65
C LYS A 525 -7.04 -15.56 18.72
N GLY A 526 -8.28 -15.19 19.06
CA GLY A 526 -8.56 -14.07 19.96
C GLY A 526 -8.22 -12.69 19.37
N ILE A 527 -8.14 -12.56 18.04
CA ILE A 527 -7.85 -11.29 17.36
C ILE A 527 -9.16 -10.57 17.07
N GLU A 528 -9.28 -9.30 17.47
CA GLU A 528 -10.45 -8.47 17.15
C GLU A 528 -10.43 -8.08 15.67
N LEU A 529 -11.12 -8.84 14.82
CA LEU A 529 -11.35 -8.51 13.41
C LEU A 529 -12.67 -7.74 13.23
N ILE A 530 -12.59 -6.54 12.64
CA ILE A 530 -13.76 -5.75 12.23
C ILE A 530 -13.68 -5.52 10.72
N VAL A 531 -14.65 -6.07 9.97
CA VAL A 531 -14.74 -5.91 8.51
C VAL A 531 -15.86 -4.91 8.16
N ASN A 532 -15.49 -3.86 7.43
CA ASN A 532 -16.40 -2.86 6.89
C ASN A 532 -16.34 -2.89 5.35
N ILE A 533 -17.50 -2.91 4.71
CA ILE A 533 -17.63 -2.92 3.25
C ILE A 533 -18.51 -1.72 2.86
N ALA A 534 -17.91 -0.74 2.20
CA ALA A 534 -18.61 0.46 1.76
C ALA A 534 -18.96 0.38 0.27
N VAL A 535 -20.25 0.44 -0.06
CA VAL A 535 -20.75 0.45 -1.44
C VAL A 535 -21.08 1.90 -1.83
N THR A 536 -20.41 2.43 -2.86
CA THR A 536 -20.45 3.86 -3.21
C THR A 536 -21.18 4.16 -4.52
N GLY A 537 -22.04 3.26 -4.99
CA GLY A 537 -22.85 3.44 -6.20
C GLY A 537 -24.31 3.12 -5.92
N ASP A 538 -25.20 3.82 -6.63
CA ASP A 538 -26.65 3.61 -6.53
C ASP A 538 -27.07 2.33 -7.27
N ASP A 539 -26.80 1.17 -6.67
CA ASP A 539 -27.45 -0.09 -7.04
C ASP A 539 -28.93 -0.13 -6.51
N GLY A 540 -29.41 0.96 -5.88
CA GLY A 540 -30.67 1.05 -5.13
C GLY A 540 -31.95 1.46 -5.89
N MET A 541 -31.91 1.66 -7.21
CA MET A 541 -33.09 2.09 -8.00
C MET A 541 -33.68 1.00 -8.91
N SER A 542 -33.15 -0.24 -8.88
CA SER A 542 -33.50 -1.30 -9.85
C SER A 542 -34.29 -2.50 -9.28
N MET A 543 -34.94 -2.36 -8.12
CA MET A 543 -35.71 -3.45 -7.48
C MET A 543 -37.14 -3.06 -7.04
N THR A 544 -37.74 -2.02 -7.65
CA THR A 544 -39.17 -1.69 -7.49
C THR A 544 -39.83 -1.23 -8.80
N SER A 545 -39.63 -1.97 -9.89
CA SER A 545 -40.55 -1.94 -11.05
C SER A 545 -40.39 -3.19 -11.92
N SER A 546 -41.13 -4.25 -11.59
CA SER A 546 -41.24 -5.45 -12.43
C SER A 546 -42.59 -6.17 -12.24
N ARG A 547 -43.69 -5.41 -12.32
CA ARG A 547 -45.03 -5.99 -12.54
C ARG A 547 -46.00 -4.95 -13.12
N ALA A 548 -46.74 -5.36 -14.16
CA ALA A 548 -47.57 -4.53 -15.07
C ALA A 548 -46.74 -3.52 -15.90
N GLU A 549 -46.96 -3.27 -17.20
CA GLU A 549 -47.82 -3.85 -18.27
C GLU A 549 -47.02 -3.62 -19.59
N GLY A 550 -47.17 -4.35 -20.70
CA GLY A 550 -48.39 -4.61 -21.44
C GLY A 550 -48.50 -3.70 -22.68
N LYS A 551 -47.80 -4.07 -23.79
CA LYS A 551 -47.96 -3.57 -25.19
C LYS A 551 -48.21 -2.07 -25.43
N SER A 552 -47.31 -1.40 -26.16
CA SER A 552 -47.62 -0.82 -27.49
C SER A 552 -46.35 -0.30 -28.18
N SER A 553 -46.31 -0.42 -29.50
CA SER A 553 -45.26 0.11 -30.37
C SER A 553 -45.73 1.40 -31.07
N SER A 554 -44.91 2.44 -31.08
CA SER A 554 -44.95 3.50 -32.10
C SER A 554 -43.57 4.16 -32.25
N GLU A 555 -43.16 4.35 -33.49
CA GLU A 555 -41.86 4.89 -33.91
C GLU A 555 -41.83 6.44 -33.86
N LEU A 556 -40.75 7.00 -34.43
CA LEU A 556 -40.45 8.43 -34.70
C LEU A 556 -39.71 9.16 -33.58
N SER A 557 -38.63 9.92 -33.78
CA SER A 557 -37.61 10.10 -34.84
C SER A 557 -36.88 11.40 -34.46
N ASP A 558 -35.55 11.40 -34.37
CA ASP A 558 -34.77 12.60 -34.00
C ASP A 558 -34.61 13.60 -35.16
N GLU A 559 -34.96 14.88 -34.95
CA GLU A 559 -34.31 16.07 -35.54
C GLU A 559 -34.41 17.20 -34.48
N GLU A 560 -33.35 17.74 -33.85
CA GLU A 560 -32.21 18.57 -34.30
C GLU A 560 -32.48 20.11 -34.35
N LYS A 561 -31.48 20.89 -33.86
CA LYS A 561 -31.25 22.37 -33.93
C LYS A 561 -32.00 23.27 -32.91
N ASN A 562 -31.36 23.87 -31.89
CA ASN A 562 -30.25 24.85 -31.82
C ASN A 562 -30.60 26.34 -32.09
N SER A 563 -30.71 27.15 -31.03
CA SER A 563 -30.35 28.58 -30.92
C SER A 563 -30.35 28.98 -29.43
N GLN A 564 -29.27 29.51 -28.82
CA GLN A 564 -28.73 30.89 -28.83
C GLN A 564 -29.70 31.98 -28.31
N GLY A 565 -29.31 32.72 -27.25
CA GLY A 565 -29.98 33.96 -26.81
C GLY A 565 -29.80 34.33 -25.32
N ASP A 566 -29.00 35.35 -25.04
CA ASP A 566 -28.47 35.76 -23.73
C ASP A 566 -29.42 36.18 -22.58
N VAL A 567 -28.95 35.86 -21.37
CA VAL A 567 -28.80 36.72 -20.17
C VAL A 567 -29.83 37.85 -19.91
N PHE A 568 -30.52 37.77 -18.76
CA PHE A 568 -30.66 38.94 -17.89
C PHE A 568 -30.55 38.59 -16.39
N VAL A 569 -29.62 39.24 -15.70
CA VAL A 569 -29.44 39.13 -14.24
C VAL A 569 -30.31 40.19 -13.56
N LYS A 570 -31.08 39.80 -12.55
CA LYS A 570 -31.65 40.75 -11.59
C LYS A 570 -31.49 40.25 -10.15
N SER A 571 -30.40 40.67 -9.54
CA SER A 571 -30.21 40.66 -8.10
C SER A 571 -31.13 41.69 -7.44
N ILE A 572 -31.87 41.29 -6.41
CA ILE A 572 -32.40 42.22 -5.40
C ILE A 572 -31.91 41.70 -4.05
N SER A 573 -31.12 42.54 -3.38
CA SER A 573 -30.80 42.44 -1.96
C SER A 573 -31.79 43.31 -1.19
N ASP A 574 -32.30 42.83 -0.07
CA ASP A 574 -32.68 43.68 1.06
C ASP A 574 -32.59 42.88 2.38
N ALA A 575 -32.44 43.60 3.49
CA ALA A 575 -31.96 43.06 4.76
C ALA A 575 -32.89 43.39 5.95
N SER A 576 -32.69 42.67 7.07
CA SER A 576 -33.19 43.00 8.43
C SER A 576 -34.73 42.95 8.65
N SER A 577 -35.31 42.66 9.83
CA SER A 577 -34.81 42.14 11.12
C SER A 577 -35.96 41.83 12.11
N ILE A 578 -35.69 40.99 13.13
CA ILE A 578 -36.30 40.95 14.49
C ILE A 578 -37.78 40.49 14.68
N SER A 579 -37.95 39.33 15.34
CA SER A 579 -38.64 39.11 16.66
C SER A 579 -38.70 37.59 16.94
N THR A 580 -38.07 37.01 17.99
CA THR A 580 -38.48 36.87 19.42
C THR A 580 -39.86 36.22 19.58
N THR A 581 -40.11 35.12 20.34
CA THR A 581 -39.47 34.47 21.54
C THR A 581 -40.19 33.09 21.80
N PRO A 582 -40.05 32.34 22.93
CA PRO A 582 -38.84 31.78 23.57
C PRO A 582 -38.96 30.32 24.13
N ILE A 583 -37.80 29.73 24.52
CA ILE A 583 -37.51 28.93 25.75
C ILE A 583 -38.43 27.75 26.18
N GLU A 584 -37.83 26.56 26.35
CA GLU A 584 -37.79 25.92 27.69
C GLU A 584 -36.51 25.11 27.96
N LYS A 585 -36.13 25.02 29.24
CA LYS A 585 -34.86 24.45 29.75
C LYS A 585 -35.14 23.17 30.54
N GLY A 586 -34.20 22.23 30.58
CA GLY A 586 -34.23 21.15 31.58
C GLY A 586 -33.57 21.57 32.91
N CYS A 587 -33.82 20.81 34.00
CA CYS A 587 -32.78 20.16 34.81
C CYS A 587 -33.40 19.26 35.91
N CYS A 588 -32.53 18.52 36.60
CA CYS A 588 -32.86 17.52 37.62
C CYS A 588 -33.10 18.13 39.02
N CYS A 589 -33.82 17.40 39.91
CA CYS A 589 -33.26 16.82 41.16
C CYS A 589 -34.33 16.55 42.26
N ASN A 590 -34.27 15.34 42.82
CA ASN A 590 -34.42 14.98 44.25
C ASN A 590 -35.74 15.29 45.01
N PRO A 591 -36.36 14.31 45.69
CA PRO A 591 -37.39 14.58 46.71
C PRO A 591 -36.77 14.72 48.11
N ARG A 592 -37.10 15.80 48.82
CA ARG A 592 -37.05 15.86 50.28
C ARG A 592 -38.33 16.53 50.80
N ALA A 593 -39.13 15.76 51.54
CA ALA A 593 -40.24 16.23 52.37
C ALA A 593 -41.40 16.90 51.58
N THR A 594 -42.66 16.91 52.01
CA THR A 594 -43.36 16.26 53.14
C THR A 594 -44.87 16.30 52.86
N ALA A 595 -45.61 15.43 53.54
CA ALA A 595 -46.99 15.64 53.98
C ALA A 595 -48.15 15.59 52.97
N THR A 596 -49.20 14.92 53.46
CA THR A 596 -50.64 15.20 53.29
C THR A 596 -51.30 15.08 51.92
N ALA A 597 -52.08 13.99 51.84
CA ALA A 597 -53.55 14.04 51.78
C ALA A 597 -54.24 13.80 50.42
N ASN A 598 -54.99 12.69 50.43
CA ASN A 598 -56.39 12.57 50.04
C ASN A 598 -56.76 12.48 48.55
N ASP A 599 -57.14 11.24 48.22
CA ASP A 599 -58.49 10.85 47.82
C ASP A 599 -58.94 10.88 46.35
N ASP A 600 -59.83 9.92 46.11
CA ASP A 600 -60.77 9.70 45.00
C ASP A 600 -60.18 9.54 43.59
N ALA A 601 -60.03 8.31 43.07
CA ALA A 601 -61.07 7.34 42.71
C ALA A 601 -62.01 7.83 41.58
N ILE A 602 -62.04 7.07 40.48
CA ILE A 602 -63.22 6.31 40.02
C ILE A 602 -62.90 5.58 38.70
N SER A 603 -63.35 4.34 38.61
CA SER A 603 -63.29 3.49 37.41
C SER A 603 -64.29 3.90 36.33
N ILE A 604 -64.12 3.45 35.08
CA ILE A 604 -65.07 2.49 34.45
C ILE A 604 -64.58 1.92 33.11
N ARG A 605 -64.83 0.61 32.97
CA ARG A 605 -65.02 -0.28 31.79
C ARG A 605 -65.23 0.42 30.43
N SER A 606 -64.80 -0.17 29.30
CA SER A 606 -65.58 -1.26 28.67
C SER A 606 -64.84 -2.04 27.58
N ALA A 607 -65.42 -3.18 27.19
CA ALA A 607 -64.85 -4.18 26.29
C ALA A 607 -65.41 -4.09 24.86
N LYS A 608 -64.74 -4.76 23.90
CA LYS A 608 -65.46 -5.60 22.94
C LYS A 608 -64.64 -6.78 22.42
N ARG A 609 -65.37 -7.83 22.04
CA ARG A 609 -64.94 -9.18 21.64
C ARG A 609 -65.63 -9.48 20.32
N GLN A 610 -64.96 -10.10 19.35
CA GLN A 610 -65.65 -10.86 18.30
C GLN A 610 -64.75 -12.01 17.80
N THR A 611 -65.36 -13.13 17.44
CA THR A 611 -64.76 -14.42 17.03
C THR A 611 -65.43 -14.90 15.74
N TYR A 612 -64.74 -15.71 14.94
CA TYR A 612 -65.34 -16.51 13.85
C TYR A 612 -64.60 -17.85 13.64
N ILE A 613 -65.29 -18.79 12.97
CA ILE A 613 -65.02 -20.22 12.76
C ILE A 613 -65.72 -20.63 11.43
N ASP A 614 -65.50 -21.75 10.73
CA ASP A 614 -64.76 -23.02 10.99
C ASP A 614 -64.40 -23.73 9.64
N GLU A 615 -63.98 -25.00 9.72
CA GLU A 615 -64.12 -26.12 8.77
C GLU A 615 -62.94 -26.58 7.86
N LYS A 616 -62.37 -27.75 8.25
CA LYS A 616 -62.12 -29.01 7.45
C LYS A 616 -61.16 -28.94 6.24
N LYS A 617 -60.43 -29.99 5.80
CA LYS A 617 -60.27 -31.46 6.03
C LYS A 617 -58.93 -31.89 5.35
N ASP A 618 -58.30 -33.08 5.42
CA ASP A 618 -58.33 -34.30 6.26
C ASP A 618 -57.06 -35.13 5.90
N GLU A 619 -56.29 -35.72 6.85
CA GLU A 619 -55.61 -37.05 6.72
C GLU A 619 -54.82 -37.46 7.98
N ILE A 620 -54.50 -38.75 8.11
CA ILE A 620 -54.57 -39.49 9.38
C ILE A 620 -53.39 -40.49 9.61
N THR A 621 -53.03 -40.67 10.90
CA THR A 621 -52.40 -41.83 11.62
C THR A 621 -50.85 -42.00 11.76
N PRO A 622 -50.33 -42.64 12.86
CA PRO A 622 -50.65 -42.44 14.29
C PRO A 622 -49.43 -42.70 15.26
N TYR A 623 -49.72 -43.01 16.55
CA TYR A 623 -48.85 -43.49 17.65
C TYR A 623 -48.20 -42.40 18.55
N THR A 624 -48.82 -41.91 19.64
CA THR A 624 -48.98 -42.48 21.02
C THR A 624 -47.60 -42.73 21.71
N THR A 625 -47.28 -42.39 22.98
CA THR A 625 -48.06 -42.43 24.24
C THR A 625 -47.36 -41.72 25.45
N ILE A 626 -48.13 -41.42 26.52
CA ILE A 626 -47.75 -41.20 27.95
C ILE A 626 -47.20 -39.82 28.41
N GLN A 627 -48.03 -39.11 29.19
CA GLN A 627 -47.60 -38.22 30.29
C GLN A 627 -47.52 -39.02 31.61
N PRO A 628 -46.88 -38.46 32.66
CA PRO A 628 -47.73 -38.11 33.82
C PRO A 628 -47.41 -36.76 34.48
N ILE A 629 -48.47 -36.04 34.85
CA ILE A 629 -48.49 -34.98 35.87
C ILE A 629 -48.99 -35.61 37.18
N PRO A 630 -48.46 -35.20 38.35
CA PRO A 630 -49.38 -35.00 39.48
C PRO A 630 -49.15 -33.71 40.27
N ASN A 631 -50.20 -32.89 40.29
CA ASN A 631 -50.88 -32.30 41.45
C ASN A 631 -50.14 -31.44 42.51
N ALA A 632 -50.65 -30.20 42.55
CA ALA A 632 -50.65 -29.17 43.59
C ALA A 632 -50.95 -29.57 45.05
N SER A 633 -50.51 -28.72 45.98
CA SER A 633 -51.26 -28.34 47.21
C SER A 633 -50.69 -27.07 47.89
N SER A 634 -51.59 -26.17 48.37
CA SER A 634 -51.57 -25.31 49.59
C SER A 634 -50.26 -25.04 50.39
N SER A 635 -50.04 -23.94 51.12
CA SER A 635 -50.86 -22.74 51.48
C SER A 635 -50.03 -21.66 52.22
N SER A 636 -50.53 -20.42 52.24
CA SER A 636 -50.29 -19.28 53.17
C SER A 636 -49.27 -19.37 54.33
N SER A 637 -48.44 -18.31 54.48
CA SER A 637 -48.34 -17.51 55.72
C SER A 637 -47.66 -16.15 55.48
N THR A 638 -47.88 -15.20 56.39
CA THR A 638 -47.58 -13.75 56.29
C THR A 638 -46.25 -13.31 56.93
N GLN A 639 -45.97 -12.00 56.78
CA GLN A 639 -45.09 -11.11 57.57
C GLN A 639 -43.59 -10.93 57.20
N GLU A 640 -43.34 -9.71 56.69
CA GLU A 640 -42.40 -8.69 57.20
C GLU A 640 -40.94 -9.06 57.54
N GLY A 641 -40.00 -8.36 56.88
CA GLY A 641 -38.57 -8.44 57.18
C GLY A 641 -37.71 -7.76 56.10
N CYS A 642 -37.55 -6.44 56.18
CA CYS A 642 -36.64 -5.70 55.30
C CYS A 642 -35.20 -5.77 55.84
N CYS A 643 -34.23 -6.09 54.98
CA CYS A 643 -32.98 -5.32 54.82
C CYS A 643 -32.00 -5.96 53.80
N CYS A 644 -31.76 -5.25 52.70
CA CYS A 644 -30.49 -5.12 51.98
C CYS A 644 -29.51 -6.33 51.89
N ALA A 645 -29.88 -7.39 51.15
CA ALA A 645 -28.90 -8.21 50.41
C ALA A 645 -29.57 -9.08 49.33
N LYS A 646 -29.47 -8.73 48.04
CA LYS A 646 -29.74 -9.67 46.95
C LYS A 646 -28.56 -9.76 45.97
N LYS A 647 -27.92 -10.92 46.03
CA LYS A 647 -26.85 -11.42 45.15
C LYS A 647 -27.19 -11.13 43.68
N ALA A 648 -26.21 -10.65 42.92
CA ALA A 648 -26.31 -10.58 41.47
C ALA A 648 -26.53 -11.99 40.91
N LYS A 649 -27.67 -12.22 40.23
CA LYS A 649 -27.84 -13.41 39.39
C LYS A 649 -26.87 -13.30 38.22
N ALA A 650 -26.12 -14.37 37.94
CA ALA A 650 -25.29 -14.45 36.76
C ALA A 650 -26.14 -14.20 35.51
N ALA A 651 -25.70 -13.27 34.65
CA ALA A 651 -26.31 -13.05 33.36
C ALA A 651 -26.23 -14.34 32.52
N PRO A 652 -27.22 -14.63 31.66
CA PRO A 652 -27.10 -15.73 30.72
C PRO A 652 -25.84 -15.54 29.88
N ARG A 653 -25.02 -16.58 29.73
CA ARG A 653 -23.94 -16.57 28.74
C ARG A 653 -24.57 -16.35 27.38
N GLN A 654 -24.35 -15.17 26.80
CA GLN A 654 -24.65 -14.93 25.40
C GLN A 654 -23.85 -15.96 24.59
N SER A 655 -24.53 -16.69 23.72
CA SER A 655 -23.86 -17.39 22.62
C SER A 655 -23.06 -16.35 21.81
N PRO A 656 -21.89 -16.71 21.26
CA PRO A 656 -21.14 -15.78 20.43
C PRO A 656 -21.99 -15.44 19.21
N SER A 657 -22.49 -14.20 19.15
CA SER A 657 -23.13 -13.70 17.95
C SER A 657 -22.08 -13.70 16.84
N ARG A 658 -22.43 -14.26 15.68
CA ARG A 658 -21.62 -14.08 14.46
C ARG A 658 -21.43 -12.58 14.28
N ARG A 659 -20.19 -12.09 14.41
CA ARG A 659 -19.87 -10.69 14.15
C ARG A 659 -19.94 -10.47 12.65
N ASN A 660 -21.13 -10.07 12.20
CA ASN A 660 -21.43 -9.89 10.79
C ASN A 660 -20.53 -8.81 10.16
N ILE A 661 -20.17 -9.04 8.89
CA ILE A 661 -19.57 -8.04 8.02
C ILE A 661 -20.48 -6.79 7.99
N ILE A 662 -19.91 -5.63 8.31
CA ILE A 662 -20.64 -4.37 8.36
C ILE A 662 -20.71 -3.80 6.94
N TYR A 663 -21.92 -3.70 6.37
CA TYR A 663 -22.15 -2.99 5.13
C TYR A 663 -22.47 -1.52 5.41
N LEU A 664 -21.86 -0.63 4.63
CA LEU A 664 -22.04 0.81 4.71
C LEU A 664 -22.44 1.32 3.33
N ASP A 665 -23.50 2.12 3.25
CA ASP A 665 -23.90 2.77 2.01
C ASP A 665 -23.25 4.15 1.92
N GLY A 666 -22.70 4.47 0.75
CA GLY A 666 -21.97 5.72 0.49
C GLY A 666 -20.48 5.67 0.79
N ARG A 667 -19.83 6.83 0.70
CA ARG A 667 -18.36 6.96 0.84
C ARG A 667 -17.97 7.13 2.32
N PRO A 668 -17.10 6.29 2.89
CA PRO A 668 -16.74 6.36 4.29
C PRO A 668 -15.78 7.52 4.58
N GLU A 669 -15.96 8.16 5.75
CA GLU A 669 -15.01 9.15 6.26
C GLU A 669 -13.76 8.48 6.84
N ILE A 670 -12.72 8.47 6.01
CA ILE A 670 -11.43 7.81 6.26
C ILE A 670 -10.77 8.30 7.56
N SER A 671 -10.89 9.58 7.88
CA SER A 671 -10.36 10.16 9.12
C SER A 671 -10.99 9.53 10.37
N GLN A 672 -12.31 9.36 10.37
CA GLN A 672 -13.06 8.73 11.47
C GLN A 672 -12.76 7.23 11.58
N PHE A 673 -12.68 6.53 10.44
CA PHE A 673 -12.29 5.12 10.39
C PHE A 673 -10.90 4.88 11.00
N LEU A 674 -9.91 5.71 10.66
CA LEU A 674 -8.54 5.60 11.18
C LEU A 674 -8.44 5.97 12.66
N ARG A 675 -9.17 7.01 13.10
CA ARG A 675 -9.04 7.61 14.44
C ARG A 675 -9.22 6.62 15.58
N LYS A 676 -10.40 6.00 15.68
CA LYS A 676 -10.78 5.17 16.85
C LYS A 676 -9.81 3.98 17.09
N PRO A 677 -9.42 3.16 16.09
CA PRO A 677 -8.45 2.10 16.31
C PRO A 677 -7.09 2.63 16.75
N ILE A 678 -6.62 3.72 16.15
CA ILE A 678 -5.30 4.30 16.45
C ILE A 678 -5.28 4.82 17.89
N GLU A 679 -6.32 5.52 18.34
CA GLU A 679 -6.50 5.98 19.72
C GLU A 679 -6.53 4.83 20.74
N MET A 680 -7.24 3.73 20.41
CA MET A 680 -7.34 2.53 21.27
C MET A 680 -6.06 1.66 21.28
N THR A 681 -5.06 1.94 20.46
CA THR A 681 -3.84 1.11 20.34
C THR A 681 -2.75 1.58 21.30
N GLY A 682 -2.27 0.67 22.15
CA GLY A 682 -1.19 0.90 23.11
C GLY A 682 0.19 0.47 22.61
N GLY A 683 0.26 -0.22 21.47
CA GLY A 683 1.45 -0.57 20.69
C GLY A 683 1.60 0.18 19.36
N GLU A 684 2.45 -0.31 18.47
CA GLU A 684 2.68 0.24 17.12
C GLU A 684 1.54 -0.13 16.17
N THR A 685 1.18 0.79 15.27
CA THR A 685 0.06 0.61 14.33
C THR A 685 0.53 0.63 12.88
N ALA A 686 0.08 -0.34 12.08
CA ALA A 686 0.24 -0.29 10.62
C ALA A 686 -1.06 0.13 9.94
N VAL A 687 -1.00 1.18 9.14
CA VAL A 687 -2.06 1.57 8.19
C VAL A 687 -1.60 1.18 6.80
N THR A 688 -2.41 0.40 6.10
CA THR A 688 -2.12 -0.11 4.77
C THR A 688 -3.23 0.32 3.83
N VAL A 689 -2.89 0.94 2.70
CA VAL A 689 -3.88 1.36 1.69
C VAL A 689 -3.50 0.87 0.30
N CYS A 690 -4.45 0.25 -0.39
CA CYS A 690 -4.38 -0.08 -1.82
C CYS A 690 -5.56 0.59 -2.55
N GLY A 691 -5.27 1.55 -3.44
CA GLY A 691 -6.35 2.36 -4.02
C GLY A 691 -5.94 3.32 -5.13
N GLY A 692 -6.93 4.09 -5.60
CA GLY A 692 -6.69 5.24 -6.47
C GLY A 692 -6.10 6.43 -5.69
N LYS A 693 -5.39 7.32 -6.41
CA LYS A 693 -4.63 8.44 -5.84
C LYS A 693 -5.38 9.29 -4.81
N SER A 694 -6.67 9.55 -5.01
CA SER A 694 -7.48 10.35 -4.08
C SER A 694 -7.68 9.65 -2.73
N LEU A 695 -7.96 8.34 -2.71
CA LEU A 695 -8.09 7.57 -1.47
C LEU A 695 -6.73 7.47 -0.75
N VAL A 696 -5.66 7.19 -1.50
CA VAL A 696 -4.29 7.13 -0.99
C VAL A 696 -3.87 8.47 -0.36
N ALA A 697 -4.13 9.60 -1.01
CA ALA A 697 -3.82 10.92 -0.48
C ALA A 697 -4.65 11.28 0.76
N LYS A 698 -5.95 10.91 0.79
CA LYS A 698 -6.77 11.05 2.01
C LYS A 698 -6.17 10.26 3.18
N VAL A 699 -5.85 8.98 2.99
CA VAL A 699 -5.20 8.15 4.03
C VAL A 699 -3.87 8.76 4.47
N ARG A 700 -3.01 9.19 3.52
CA ARG A 700 -1.74 9.87 3.81
C ARG A 700 -1.90 11.08 4.72
N ASN A 701 -2.81 11.98 4.37
CA ASN A 701 -3.00 13.22 5.08
C ASN A 701 -3.67 12.99 6.45
N SER A 702 -4.62 12.05 6.54
CA SER A 702 -5.22 11.64 7.83
C SER A 702 -4.22 10.96 8.76
N VAL A 703 -3.34 10.09 8.25
CA VAL A 703 -2.29 9.46 9.07
C VAL A 703 -1.24 10.48 9.54
N ALA A 704 -0.86 11.44 8.70
CA ALA A 704 0.03 12.52 9.10
C ALA A 704 -0.58 13.37 10.23
N ALA A 705 -1.84 13.79 10.07
CA ALA A 705 -2.55 14.57 11.09
C ALA A 705 -2.68 13.81 12.42
N LEU A 706 -3.05 12.52 12.39
CA LEU A 706 -3.16 11.68 13.59
C LEU A 706 -1.79 11.40 14.25
N SER A 707 -0.68 11.42 13.50
CA SER A 707 0.68 11.29 14.05
C SER A 707 1.09 12.54 14.85
N ASP A 708 0.84 13.72 14.29
CA ASP A 708 1.14 15.00 14.94
C ASP A 708 0.23 15.23 16.17
N GLU A 709 -1.07 14.93 16.04
CA GLU A 709 -2.06 15.03 17.13
C GLU A 709 -1.72 14.13 18.31
N ARG A 710 -1.38 12.85 18.07
CA ARG A 710 -0.90 11.95 19.14
C ARG A 710 0.49 12.32 19.65
N ALA A 711 1.18 13.24 18.97
CA ALA A 711 2.48 13.75 19.35
C ALA A 711 3.47 12.60 19.62
N VAL A 712 3.49 11.62 18.70
CA VAL A 712 4.30 10.37 18.76
C VAL A 712 5.78 10.65 19.04
N HIS A 713 6.25 11.84 18.66
CA HIS A 713 7.61 12.32 18.84
C HIS A 713 7.83 13.31 20.00
N LYS A 714 6.77 13.77 20.70
CA LYS A 714 6.81 14.82 21.75
C LYS A 714 6.66 14.26 23.18
N GLY A 715 6.95 12.98 23.40
CA GLY A 715 7.03 12.39 24.74
C GLY A 715 5.71 11.90 25.36
N THR A 716 4.60 11.89 24.62
CA THR A 716 3.28 11.40 25.10
C THR A 716 3.23 9.90 25.39
N GLY A 717 4.23 9.14 24.91
CA GLY A 717 4.26 7.69 25.04
C GLY A 717 3.38 6.92 24.04
N ALA A 718 2.76 7.62 23.08
CA ALA A 718 2.11 7.04 21.90
C ALA A 718 3.15 6.48 20.91
N ASN A 719 2.86 5.34 20.28
CA ASN A 719 3.82 4.65 19.41
C ASN A 719 3.64 5.00 17.92
N GLY A 720 4.61 4.56 17.11
CA GLY A 720 4.67 4.83 15.68
C GLY A 720 3.45 4.36 14.89
N ILE A 721 2.98 5.22 13.99
CA ILE A 721 2.02 4.90 12.93
C ILE A 721 2.78 4.73 11.62
N PHE A 722 2.74 3.52 11.06
CA PHE A 722 3.46 3.13 9.86
C PHE A 722 2.50 3.06 8.67
N LEU A 723 2.75 3.84 7.62
CA LEU A 723 1.89 3.90 6.44
C LEU A 723 2.51 3.14 5.27
N HIS A 724 1.86 2.04 4.88
CA HIS A 724 2.17 1.23 3.71
C HIS A 724 1.18 1.56 2.59
N VAL A 725 1.67 1.97 1.42
CA VAL A 725 0.83 2.46 0.32
C VAL A 725 1.17 1.70 -0.95
N GLU A 726 0.14 1.10 -1.53
CA GLU A 726 0.14 0.63 -2.91
C GLU A 726 -0.88 1.42 -3.74
N GLU A 727 -0.52 1.72 -4.99
CA GLU A 727 -1.37 2.45 -5.93
C GLU A 727 -1.65 1.57 -7.15
N TYR A 728 -2.82 1.70 -7.77
CA TYR A 728 -3.06 1.15 -9.12
C TYR A 728 -2.27 1.97 -10.16
N CYS A 729 -0.96 1.73 -10.21
CA CYS A 729 -0.01 2.45 -11.05
C CYS A 729 0.63 1.53 -12.11
N PHE A 730 -0.21 0.78 -12.81
CA PHE A 730 0.13 0.08 -14.05
C PHE A 730 -0.81 0.56 -15.16
#